data_AF-A0A660U3N0-F1
#
_entry.id   AF-A0A660U3N0-F1
#
_cell.length_a   1.000
_cell.length_b   1.000
_cell.length_c   1.000
_cell.angle_alpha   90.00
_cell.angle_beta   90.00
_cell.angle_gamma   90.00
#
_symmetry.space_group_name_H-M   'P 1'
#
loop_
_entity.id
_entity.type
_entity.pdbx_description
1 polymer ?
#
loop_
_entity_poly.entity_id
_entity_poly.type
_entity_poly.pdbx_seq_one_letter_code
_entity_poly.pdbx_strand_id
1 'polypeptide(L)'
;IVWAGFQGSKGIFKSYDCGETWVEMDEGIEEEGITIRSFAVDPKNHDVVYAGAEIPTGIRGIEFEKVRGKIYKTVDGGKRWFAVWEGDNLVRTIIIDPRDSNVIYAATGIFDREAFNDVGVGVLKSTDGGRSWRQINDGLDNLFVGFLEMHPRNPDVLFAAAGNNAMAYLGRMGGIYKTEDGGEHWRKVLGDDIFTVVVIAPSDPDIVYAGSASAFYRSEDGGETWVRMSKPEGFWGPPGIRAGVPISAVVDPDDPYTIFVNNYGGGCFKSTDGGRTWVDSSKGYTGADLHAIEVDPRSPDIVYTIGRSGPFKSLDGGESWIGLAYGPACYAEWYDVALNPSRPDEVIISDEHMGVILKSRDGGRSWEEVFKHPLVSGSPDDRHGFKDVRFAPSEPDVVYAVMCRDRNAVDEGRARRSYGVYKSIDGGDTWFEANGDLPLDARCINCIAIDPQNPDRIFIGTLRRGVFVSTDGGESWEERNSGLRSVDVRSLAISPENPDLIYAGLGEGAGFFISKDGGKSWERARGVEVVCPPYLLPLGGGAEGISFDKPSILLISQTSYGIPWSVITSIVIDPTDPRRLFLSDIATGVYVSRDGGRSWRSMNEGLTVKAVKALAISSDGGTLYAATSGGGVFKTSLQR
;
A
#
# COMPACT_ATOMS: atom_id res chain seq x y z
N ILE A 1 -29.31 -3.74 6.13
CA ILE A 1 -28.53 -2.81 6.98
C ILE A 1 -27.08 -3.20 6.84
N VAL A 2 -26.20 -2.24 6.61
CA VAL A 2 -24.75 -2.44 6.52
C VAL A 2 -24.07 -1.45 7.45
N TRP A 3 -23.00 -1.89 8.11
CA TRP A 3 -22.15 -1.06 8.95
C TRP A 3 -20.80 -0.87 8.28
N ALA A 4 -20.26 0.33 8.40
CA ALA A 4 -18.91 0.65 7.96
C ALA A 4 -18.23 1.54 9.00
N GLY A 5 -16.91 1.54 9.00
CA GLY A 5 -16.13 2.50 9.77
C GLY A 5 -14.88 2.89 9.00
N PHE A 6 -14.23 3.96 9.44
CA PHE A 6 -13.06 4.51 8.76
C PHE A 6 -11.74 4.04 9.35
N GLN A 7 -10.70 4.22 8.53
CA GLN A 7 -9.30 4.07 8.91
C GLN A 7 -8.71 5.45 9.21
N GLY A 8 -8.06 5.59 10.37
CA GLY A 8 -7.31 6.79 10.75
C GLY A 8 -8.17 8.04 10.96
N SER A 9 -9.50 7.88 11.03
CA SER A 9 -10.43 8.94 11.35
C SER A 9 -11.61 8.37 12.13
N LYS A 10 -12.21 9.23 12.95
CA LYS A 10 -13.46 8.91 13.63
C LYS A 10 -14.56 8.65 12.58
N GLY A 11 -15.43 7.69 12.87
CA GLY A 11 -16.64 7.48 12.09
C GLY A 11 -17.10 6.03 12.10
N ILE A 12 -18.33 5.82 12.56
CA ILE A 12 -19.13 4.63 12.31
C ILE A 12 -20.31 5.08 11.47
N PHE A 13 -20.61 4.34 10.41
CA PHE A 13 -21.69 4.64 9.48
C PHE A 13 -22.62 3.45 9.35
N LYS A 14 -23.90 3.77 9.16
CA LYS A 14 -24.95 2.79 8.94
C LYS A 14 -25.69 3.13 7.65
N SER A 15 -25.85 2.11 6.81
CA SER A 15 -26.67 2.17 5.61
C SER A 15 -27.91 1.30 5.78
N TYR A 16 -29.03 1.80 5.28
CA TYR A 16 -30.32 1.10 5.23
C TYR A 16 -30.66 0.56 3.84
N ASP A 17 -29.85 0.90 2.84
CA ASP A 17 -30.05 0.66 1.41
C ASP A 17 -28.84 -0.05 0.78
N CYS A 18 -28.22 -0.95 1.55
CA CYS A 18 -27.11 -1.79 1.09
C CYS A 18 -25.84 -1.04 0.64
N GLY A 19 -25.63 0.16 1.17
CA GLY A 19 -24.42 0.97 0.99
C GLY A 19 -24.56 2.12 0.00
N GLU A 20 -25.76 2.36 -0.55
CA GLU A 20 -26.01 3.49 -1.45
C GLU A 20 -25.94 4.82 -0.70
N THR A 21 -26.52 4.89 0.50
CA THR A 21 -26.44 6.07 1.38
C THR A 21 -26.03 5.69 2.79
N TRP A 22 -25.38 6.63 3.47
CA TRP A 22 -24.76 6.42 4.78
C TRP A 22 -25.20 7.50 5.77
N VAL A 23 -25.53 7.06 6.99
CA VAL A 23 -25.80 7.92 8.13
C VAL A 23 -24.68 7.70 9.15
N GLU A 24 -24.07 8.80 9.59
CA GLU A 24 -23.08 8.78 10.66
C GLU A 24 -23.74 8.41 12.00
N MET A 25 -23.10 7.51 12.73
CA MET A 25 -23.60 6.82 13.91
C MET A 25 -22.46 6.64 14.92
N ASP A 26 -21.74 7.71 15.25
CA ASP A 26 -20.50 7.68 16.05
C ASP A 26 -20.64 8.39 17.42
N GLU A 27 -21.86 8.72 17.84
CA GLU A 27 -22.12 9.34 19.14
C GLU A 27 -21.63 8.43 20.28
N GLY A 28 -20.83 8.98 21.20
CA GLY A 28 -20.24 8.24 22.32
C GLY A 28 -18.87 7.62 22.02
N ILE A 29 -18.36 7.76 20.79
CA ILE A 29 -16.94 7.57 20.49
C ILE A 29 -16.25 8.91 20.73
N GLU A 30 -15.23 8.94 21.58
CA GLU A 30 -14.53 10.17 21.97
C GLU A 30 -13.16 10.29 21.31
N GLU A 31 -12.58 9.17 20.91
CA GLU A 31 -11.24 9.08 20.35
C GLU A 31 -11.21 9.50 18.88
N GLU A 32 -10.32 10.45 18.58
CA GLU A 32 -9.98 10.84 17.22
C GLU A 32 -8.87 9.96 16.65
N GLY A 33 -8.83 9.83 15.32
CA GLY A 33 -7.75 9.10 14.63
C GLY A 33 -7.75 7.57 14.81
N ILE A 34 -8.82 7.00 15.36
CA ILE A 34 -8.98 5.55 15.49
C ILE A 34 -9.28 4.87 14.16
N THR A 35 -9.12 3.55 14.11
CA THR A 35 -9.57 2.73 12.98
C THR A 35 -10.60 1.71 13.48
N ILE A 36 -11.79 1.70 12.88
CA ILE A 36 -12.79 0.67 13.16
C ILE A 36 -12.49 -0.55 12.29
N ARG A 37 -12.21 -1.69 12.93
CA ARG A 37 -11.69 -2.90 12.28
C ARG A 37 -12.75 -3.98 12.06
N SER A 38 -13.81 -4.00 12.86
CA SER A 38 -14.87 -5.02 12.76
C SER A 38 -16.18 -4.59 13.41
N PHE A 39 -17.27 -5.25 13.00
CA PHE A 39 -18.59 -5.15 13.60
C PHE A 39 -19.16 -6.54 13.88
N ALA A 40 -19.92 -6.69 14.96
CA ALA A 40 -20.76 -7.86 15.22
C ALA A 40 -22.16 -7.40 15.62
N VAL A 41 -23.17 -7.91 14.90
CA VAL A 41 -24.59 -7.63 15.18
C VAL A 41 -25.17 -8.83 15.91
N ASP A 42 -25.86 -8.59 17.02
CA ASP A 42 -26.50 -9.66 17.78
C ASP A 42 -27.60 -10.34 16.95
N PRO A 43 -27.54 -11.67 16.74
CA PRO A 43 -28.48 -12.38 15.88
C PRO A 43 -29.92 -12.40 16.43
N LYS A 44 -30.12 -12.09 17.72
CA LYS A 44 -31.44 -12.05 18.36
C LYS A 44 -31.96 -10.63 18.53
N ASN A 45 -31.10 -9.61 18.44
CA ASN A 45 -31.48 -8.21 18.57
C ASN A 45 -30.57 -7.29 17.75
N HIS A 46 -31.02 -6.89 16.57
CA HIS A 46 -30.21 -6.08 15.63
C HIS A 46 -29.92 -4.65 16.12
N ASP A 47 -30.51 -4.20 17.24
CA ASP A 47 -30.15 -2.93 17.89
C ASP A 47 -28.89 -3.07 18.76
N VAL A 48 -28.49 -4.30 19.10
CA VAL A 48 -27.26 -4.58 19.83
C VAL A 48 -26.13 -4.86 18.84
N VAL A 49 -25.13 -3.98 18.83
CA VAL A 49 -23.98 -4.07 17.94
C VAL A 49 -22.70 -3.81 18.71
N TYR A 50 -21.65 -4.55 18.37
CA TYR A 50 -20.29 -4.35 18.87
C TYR A 50 -19.39 -3.88 17.75
N ALA A 51 -18.48 -2.96 18.04
CA ALA A 51 -17.46 -2.48 17.12
C ALA A 51 -16.07 -2.64 17.73
N GLY A 52 -15.16 -3.31 17.01
CA GLY A 52 -13.77 -3.48 17.40
C GLY A 52 -12.91 -2.37 16.78
N ALA A 53 -12.04 -1.77 17.59
CA ALA A 53 -11.22 -0.62 17.19
C ALA A 53 -9.72 -0.86 17.42
N GLU A 54 -8.93 -0.18 16.58
CA GLU A 54 -7.50 0.06 16.73
C GLU A 54 -7.27 1.51 17.13
N ILE A 55 -6.40 1.70 18.11
CA ILE A 55 -5.94 3.01 18.57
C ILE A 55 -4.44 3.10 18.28
N PRO A 56 -4.02 3.99 17.36
CA PRO A 56 -2.60 4.23 17.10
C PRO A 56 -1.92 4.82 18.33
N THR A 57 -0.64 4.50 18.53
CA THR A 57 0.15 5.02 19.67
C THR A 57 1.26 5.96 19.24
N GLY A 58 1.59 5.98 17.94
CA GLY A 58 2.76 6.66 17.38
C GLY A 58 4.08 5.98 17.73
N ILE A 59 4.07 4.87 18.47
CA ILE A 59 5.28 4.18 18.93
C ILE A 59 5.64 3.09 17.92
N ARG A 60 6.88 3.13 17.44
CA ARG A 60 7.43 2.10 16.55
C ARG A 60 7.78 0.83 17.33
N GLY A 61 7.35 -0.32 16.82
CA GLY A 61 7.79 -1.65 17.24
C GLY A 61 9.02 -2.12 16.45
N ILE A 62 9.16 -3.43 16.28
CA ILE A 62 10.20 -4.04 15.45
C ILE A 62 10.00 -3.69 13.96
N GLU A 63 8.77 -3.81 13.46
CA GLU A 63 8.43 -3.59 12.05
C GLU A 63 7.20 -2.70 11.85
N PHE A 64 6.28 -2.65 12.81
CA PHE A 64 5.01 -1.93 12.68
C PHE A 64 4.82 -0.95 13.83
N GLU A 65 3.86 -0.05 13.67
CA GLU A 65 3.40 0.76 14.79
C GLU A 65 2.76 -0.14 15.85
N LYS A 66 3.06 0.15 17.11
CA LYS A 66 2.38 -0.43 18.26
C LYS A 66 0.99 0.16 18.40
N VAL A 67 0.02 -0.67 18.75
CA VAL A 67 -1.38 -0.26 18.85
C VAL A 67 -2.01 -0.72 20.16
N ARG A 68 -3.04 0.02 20.57
CA ARG A 68 -3.99 -0.38 21.60
C ARG A 68 -5.35 -0.64 20.93
N GLY A 69 -6.34 -1.09 21.68
CA GLY A 69 -7.65 -1.38 21.12
C GLY A 69 -8.79 -1.16 22.09
N LYS A 70 -9.99 -1.02 21.52
CA LYS A 70 -11.26 -0.90 22.24
C LYS A 70 -12.35 -1.76 21.62
N ILE A 71 -13.31 -2.16 22.45
CA ILE A 71 -14.61 -2.66 21.99
C ILE A 71 -15.65 -1.65 22.41
N TYR A 72 -16.44 -1.17 21.46
CA TYR A 72 -17.62 -0.36 21.70
C TYR A 72 -18.87 -1.23 21.56
N LYS A 73 -19.91 -0.89 22.34
CA LYS A 73 -21.22 -1.51 22.28
C LYS A 73 -22.30 -0.44 22.15
N THR A 74 -23.29 -0.71 21.31
CA THR A 74 -24.58 -0.01 21.29
C THR A 74 -25.69 -1.01 21.61
N VAL A 75 -26.81 -0.50 22.13
CA VAL A 75 -28.05 -1.26 22.37
C VAL A 75 -29.27 -0.57 21.76
N ASP A 76 -29.06 0.51 21.00
CA ASP A 76 -30.09 1.35 20.42
C ASP A 76 -29.91 1.53 18.90
N GLY A 77 -29.23 0.57 18.27
CA GLY A 77 -29.02 0.51 16.83
C GLY A 77 -28.01 1.53 16.31
N GLY A 78 -27.05 1.93 17.16
CA GLY A 78 -25.93 2.84 16.87
C GLY A 78 -26.18 4.30 17.16
N LYS A 79 -27.30 4.65 17.83
CA LYS A 79 -27.54 6.05 18.23
C LYS A 79 -26.55 6.48 19.29
N ARG A 80 -26.13 5.57 20.18
CA ARG A 80 -25.04 5.83 21.13
C ARG A 80 -24.19 4.59 21.38
N TRP A 81 -22.89 4.81 21.48
CA TRP A 81 -21.87 3.80 21.75
C TRP A 81 -21.24 3.98 23.14
N PHE A 82 -20.84 2.87 23.74
CA PHE A 82 -20.15 2.82 25.02
C PHE A 82 -18.92 1.91 24.91
N ALA A 83 -17.76 2.37 25.37
CA ALA A 83 -16.59 1.50 25.50
C ALA A 83 -16.85 0.45 26.58
N VAL A 84 -16.71 -0.82 26.20
CA VAL A 84 -16.92 -1.99 27.07
C VAL A 84 -15.66 -2.82 27.29
N TRP A 85 -14.59 -2.50 26.56
CA TRP A 85 -13.25 -3.05 26.76
C TRP A 85 -12.19 -2.09 26.22
N GLU A 86 -11.02 -2.05 26.87
CA GLU A 86 -9.80 -1.40 26.39
C GLU A 86 -8.60 -2.28 26.74
N GLY A 87 -7.60 -2.37 25.85
CA GLY A 87 -6.38 -3.11 26.14
C GLY A 87 -5.23 -2.84 25.18
N ASP A 88 -4.13 -3.58 25.36
CA ASP A 88 -2.83 -3.32 24.74
C ASP A 88 -2.66 -3.91 23.34
N ASN A 89 -3.77 -4.18 22.64
CA ASN A 89 -3.75 -4.60 21.24
C ASN A 89 -5.08 -4.25 20.58
N LEU A 90 -5.08 -4.09 19.25
CA LEU A 90 -6.30 -3.83 18.47
C LEU A 90 -7.29 -5.01 18.54
N VAL A 91 -8.56 -4.74 18.25
CA VAL A 91 -9.60 -5.77 18.13
C VAL A 91 -9.95 -6.00 16.66
N ARG A 92 -9.71 -7.21 16.16
CA ARG A 92 -9.84 -7.50 14.72
C ARG A 92 -11.13 -8.25 14.34
N THR A 93 -11.60 -9.15 15.20
CA THR A 93 -12.80 -9.97 14.94
C THR A 93 -13.63 -10.04 16.20
N ILE A 94 -14.96 -9.92 16.08
CA ILE A 94 -15.91 -10.11 17.17
C ILE A 94 -16.99 -11.07 16.67
N ILE A 95 -17.33 -12.07 17.48
CA ILE A 95 -18.39 -13.04 17.18
C ILE A 95 -19.26 -13.25 18.43
N ILE A 96 -20.56 -13.50 18.22
CA ILE A 96 -21.55 -13.66 19.27
C ILE A 96 -22.10 -15.08 19.19
N ASP A 97 -22.17 -15.78 20.31
CA ASP A 97 -22.76 -17.12 20.35
C ASP A 97 -24.26 -17.04 20.00
N PRO A 98 -24.74 -17.73 18.96
CA PRO A 98 -26.15 -17.68 18.58
C PRO A 98 -27.08 -18.31 19.64
N ARG A 99 -26.55 -19.13 20.54
CA ARG A 99 -27.30 -19.76 21.64
C ARG A 99 -27.57 -18.78 22.77
N ASP A 100 -26.64 -17.87 23.07
CA ASP A 100 -26.74 -16.87 24.13
C ASP A 100 -26.00 -15.57 23.76
N SER A 101 -26.76 -14.49 23.53
CA SER A 101 -26.22 -13.18 23.17
C SER A 101 -25.34 -12.53 24.25
N ASN A 102 -25.28 -13.09 25.46
CA ASN A 102 -24.34 -12.66 26.49
C ASN A 102 -22.93 -13.25 26.31
N VAL A 103 -22.79 -14.31 25.51
CA VAL A 103 -21.52 -14.97 25.24
C VAL A 103 -20.92 -14.40 23.96
N ILE A 104 -19.77 -13.73 24.11
CA ILE A 104 -19.13 -12.97 23.04
C ILE A 104 -17.64 -13.27 23.06
N TYR A 105 -17.07 -13.41 21.87
CA TYR A 105 -15.64 -13.61 21.68
C TYR A 105 -15.05 -12.46 20.88
N ALA A 106 -13.83 -12.06 21.22
CA ALA A 106 -13.08 -11.07 20.47
C ALA A 106 -11.63 -11.53 20.24
N ALA A 107 -11.17 -11.39 18.99
CA ALA A 107 -9.79 -11.64 18.58
C ALA A 107 -9.00 -10.34 18.61
N THR A 108 -7.77 -10.39 19.13
CA THR A 108 -6.91 -9.20 19.22
C THR A 108 -5.58 -9.39 18.48
N GLY A 109 -5.18 -8.36 17.76
CA GLY A 109 -3.98 -8.36 16.90
C GLY A 109 -4.24 -8.74 15.45
N ILE A 110 -3.18 -8.64 14.65
CA ILE A 110 -3.15 -8.91 13.21
C ILE A 110 -1.68 -9.05 12.77
N PHE A 111 -1.46 -9.49 11.54
CA PHE A 111 -0.12 -9.74 11.01
C PHE A 111 0.76 -8.48 10.83
N ASP A 112 0.15 -7.29 10.67
CA ASP A 112 0.80 -6.02 10.31
C ASP A 112 0.73 -4.94 11.39
N ARG A 113 0.51 -5.30 12.66
CA ARG A 113 0.55 -4.40 13.82
C ARG A 113 1.21 -5.06 15.02
N GLU A 114 1.84 -4.26 15.88
CA GLU A 114 2.44 -4.75 17.11
C GLU A 114 1.62 -4.36 18.34
N ALA A 115 1.62 -5.20 19.37
CA ALA A 115 0.89 -4.92 20.60
C ALA A 115 1.68 -3.92 21.45
N PHE A 116 0.99 -3.03 22.15
CA PHE A 116 1.62 -2.07 23.05
C PHE A 116 2.45 -2.74 24.15
N ASN A 117 2.02 -3.92 24.61
CA ASN A 117 2.68 -4.73 25.63
C ASN A 117 3.76 -5.69 25.10
N ASP A 118 4.12 -5.63 23.82
CA ASP A 118 5.10 -6.50 23.13
C ASP A 118 4.75 -8.00 23.04
N VAL A 119 3.68 -8.46 23.70
CA VAL A 119 3.36 -9.89 23.79
C VAL A 119 2.08 -10.25 23.03
N GLY A 120 1.11 -9.33 22.97
CA GLY A 120 -0.25 -9.56 22.49
C GLY A 120 -1.27 -9.75 23.62
N VAL A 121 -2.55 -9.88 23.25
CA VAL A 121 -3.68 -10.06 24.19
C VAL A 121 -4.41 -11.38 23.91
N GLY A 122 -4.42 -11.87 22.67
CA GLY A 122 -5.00 -13.14 22.28
C GLY A 122 -6.52 -13.07 22.09
N VAL A 123 -7.24 -14.05 22.62
CA VAL A 123 -8.70 -14.18 22.54
C VAL A 123 -9.33 -13.76 23.85
N LEU A 124 -10.36 -12.92 23.77
CA LEU A 124 -11.18 -12.49 24.88
C LEU A 124 -12.55 -13.16 24.82
N LYS A 125 -13.11 -13.50 25.99
CA LYS A 125 -14.47 -14.00 26.17
C LYS A 125 -15.22 -13.18 27.20
N SER A 126 -16.46 -12.81 26.87
CA SER A 126 -17.44 -12.28 27.80
C SER A 126 -18.60 -13.26 27.93
N THR A 127 -19.20 -13.33 29.11
CA THR A 127 -20.40 -14.14 29.40
C THR A 127 -21.52 -13.30 30.03
N ASP A 128 -21.38 -11.97 30.01
CA ASP A 128 -22.31 -11.02 30.63
C ASP A 128 -22.69 -9.87 29.67
N GLY A 129 -22.61 -10.15 28.37
CA GLY A 129 -22.96 -9.20 27.31
C GLY A 129 -21.94 -8.07 27.14
N GLY A 130 -20.67 -8.35 27.45
CA GLY A 130 -19.54 -7.43 27.29
C GLY A 130 -19.27 -6.55 28.50
N ARG A 131 -19.93 -6.74 29.65
CA ARG A 131 -19.66 -5.94 30.86
C ARG A 131 -18.30 -6.29 31.48
N SER A 132 -17.89 -7.54 31.36
CA SER A 132 -16.56 -8.02 31.72
C SER A 132 -16.01 -8.97 30.66
N TRP A 133 -14.68 -9.02 30.59
CA TRP A 133 -13.93 -9.81 29.62
C TRP A 133 -12.78 -10.52 30.31
N ARG A 134 -12.51 -11.77 29.91
CA ARG A 134 -11.31 -12.52 30.32
C ARG A 134 -10.57 -13.06 29.10
N GLN A 135 -9.26 -13.20 29.22
CA GLN A 135 -8.46 -13.89 28.22
C GLN A 135 -8.67 -15.40 28.32
N ILE A 136 -8.74 -16.08 27.18
CA ILE A 136 -8.95 -17.52 27.05
C ILE A 136 -7.91 -18.13 26.11
N ASN A 137 -6.65 -18.04 26.52
CA ASN A 137 -5.47 -18.27 25.67
C ASN A 137 -4.77 -19.61 25.93
N ASP A 138 -5.35 -20.52 26.74
CA ASP A 138 -4.66 -21.77 27.07
C ASP A 138 -4.44 -22.62 25.81
N GLY A 139 -3.17 -22.91 25.50
CA GLY A 139 -2.75 -23.58 24.27
C GLY A 139 -2.44 -22.68 23.06
N LEU A 140 -2.61 -21.36 23.17
CA LEU A 140 -2.15 -20.41 22.14
C LEU A 140 -0.69 -19.98 22.41
N ASP A 141 0.22 -20.20 21.47
CA ASP A 141 1.62 -19.75 21.59
C ASP A 141 1.91 -18.41 20.89
N ASN A 142 0.95 -17.91 20.11
CA ASN A 142 0.98 -16.59 19.49
C ASN A 142 -0.33 -15.86 19.78
N LEU A 143 -0.22 -14.67 20.40
CA LEU A 143 -1.36 -13.88 20.88
C LEU A 143 -1.77 -12.75 19.90
N PHE A 144 -1.26 -12.78 18.67
CA PHE A 144 -1.70 -11.93 17.57
C PHE A 144 -2.75 -12.68 16.75
N VAL A 145 -3.97 -12.74 17.29
CA VAL A 145 -5.09 -13.49 16.71
C VAL A 145 -5.92 -12.56 15.86
N GLY A 146 -5.77 -12.68 14.53
CA GLY A 146 -6.47 -11.83 13.57
C GLY A 146 -7.88 -12.31 13.22
N PHE A 147 -8.14 -13.62 13.31
CA PHE A 147 -9.39 -14.19 12.83
C PHE A 147 -9.93 -15.23 13.80
N LEU A 148 -11.24 -15.22 14.03
CA LEU A 148 -11.98 -16.25 14.75
C LEU A 148 -13.13 -16.72 13.88
N GLU A 149 -13.31 -18.03 13.86
CA GLU A 149 -14.42 -18.67 13.15
C GLU A 149 -15.11 -19.65 14.10
N MET A 150 -16.44 -19.61 14.16
CA MET A 150 -17.24 -20.46 15.02
C MET A 150 -18.02 -21.47 14.18
N HIS A 151 -18.00 -22.73 14.62
CA HIS A 151 -18.68 -23.78 13.89
C HIS A 151 -20.20 -23.53 13.85
N PRO A 152 -20.83 -23.57 12.65
CA PRO A 152 -22.19 -23.06 12.44
C PRO A 152 -23.29 -23.85 13.18
N ARG A 153 -22.99 -25.10 13.56
CA ARG A 153 -23.93 -26.01 14.25
C ARG A 153 -23.50 -26.40 15.66
N ASN A 154 -22.31 -25.99 16.09
CA ASN A 154 -21.74 -26.37 17.39
C ASN A 154 -20.83 -25.23 17.88
N PRO A 155 -21.40 -24.20 18.53
CA PRO A 155 -20.62 -23.02 18.94
C PRO A 155 -19.54 -23.27 19.99
N ASP A 156 -19.41 -24.49 20.54
CA ASP A 156 -18.29 -24.88 21.40
C ASP A 156 -17.02 -25.20 20.58
N VAL A 157 -17.17 -25.42 19.26
CA VAL A 157 -16.05 -25.58 18.34
C VAL A 157 -15.73 -24.23 17.68
N LEU A 158 -14.51 -23.74 17.89
CA LEU A 158 -14.01 -22.53 17.25
C LEU A 158 -12.62 -22.77 16.68
N PHE A 159 -12.27 -21.96 15.68
CA PHE A 159 -10.93 -21.83 15.15
C PHE A 159 -10.39 -20.42 15.36
N ALA A 160 -9.09 -20.33 15.58
CA ALA A 160 -8.34 -19.08 15.65
C ALA A 160 -7.19 -19.11 14.64
N ALA A 161 -7.10 -18.08 13.80
CA ALA A 161 -5.92 -17.83 12.97
C ALA A 161 -5.03 -16.77 13.63
N ALA A 162 -3.79 -17.15 13.93
CA ALA A 162 -2.85 -16.26 14.60
C ALA A 162 -1.50 -16.21 13.88
N GLY A 163 -0.86 -15.05 13.96
CA GLY A 163 0.48 -14.82 13.43
C GLY A 163 0.81 -13.34 13.28
N ASN A 164 2.09 -13.01 13.28
CA ASN A 164 2.57 -11.64 13.14
C ASN A 164 3.95 -11.56 12.49
N ASN A 165 4.10 -10.67 11.51
CA ASN A 165 5.33 -10.52 10.73
C ASN A 165 6.51 -10.09 11.62
N ALA A 166 6.29 -9.16 12.56
CA ALA A 166 7.34 -8.75 13.50
C ALA A 166 7.76 -9.90 14.43
N MET A 167 6.80 -10.72 14.88
CA MET A 167 7.06 -11.87 15.75
C MET A 167 7.75 -13.04 15.04
N ALA A 168 7.62 -13.14 13.72
CA ALA A 168 8.35 -14.14 12.93
C ALA A 168 9.87 -13.99 13.04
N TYR A 169 10.39 -12.75 13.16
CA TYR A 169 11.80 -12.50 13.44
C TYR A 169 12.28 -13.07 14.78
N LEU A 170 11.36 -13.34 15.71
CA LEU A 170 11.61 -13.95 17.00
C LEU A 170 11.29 -15.46 17.01
N GLY A 171 11.04 -16.06 15.83
CA GLY A 171 10.69 -17.47 15.69
C GLY A 171 9.25 -17.82 16.08
N ARG A 172 8.38 -16.82 16.24
CA ARG A 172 6.97 -17.00 16.65
C ARG A 172 6.03 -16.79 15.46
N MET A 173 5.98 -17.75 14.54
CA MET A 173 5.19 -17.65 13.30
C MET A 173 3.67 -17.59 13.55
N GLY A 174 3.15 -18.44 14.44
CA GLY A 174 1.71 -18.56 14.72
C GLY A 174 1.14 -19.92 14.34
N GLY A 175 -0.12 -19.94 13.89
CA GLY A 175 -0.82 -21.16 13.51
C GLY A 175 -2.34 -21.02 13.41
N ILE A 176 -2.98 -22.12 13.02
CA ILE A 176 -4.41 -22.35 13.21
C ILE A 176 -4.59 -23.18 14.48
N TYR A 177 -5.49 -22.72 15.33
CA TYR A 177 -5.83 -23.36 16.60
C TYR A 177 -7.30 -23.73 16.61
N LYS A 178 -7.62 -24.90 17.17
CA LYS A 178 -8.98 -25.41 17.33
C LYS A 178 -9.27 -25.59 18.82
N THR A 179 -10.48 -25.24 19.22
CA THR A 179 -11.07 -25.55 20.53
C THR A 179 -12.36 -26.32 20.32
N GLU A 180 -12.76 -27.11 21.31
CA GLU A 180 -14.02 -27.88 21.30
C GLU A 180 -14.82 -27.69 22.60
N ASP A 181 -14.39 -26.76 23.46
CA ASP A 181 -15.01 -26.46 24.75
C ASP A 181 -15.36 -24.96 24.91
N GLY A 182 -15.59 -24.29 23.78
CA GLY A 182 -15.97 -22.89 23.75
C GLY A 182 -14.81 -21.96 24.08
N GLY A 183 -13.57 -22.37 23.76
CA GLY A 183 -12.35 -21.57 23.87
C GLY A 183 -11.61 -21.72 25.19
N GLU A 184 -11.97 -22.63 26.08
CA GLU A 184 -11.25 -22.81 27.35
C GLU A 184 -9.86 -23.42 27.10
N HIS A 185 -9.76 -24.38 26.17
CA HIS A 185 -8.49 -24.98 25.75
C HIS A 185 -8.36 -25.00 24.22
N TRP A 186 -7.19 -24.63 23.73
CA TRP A 186 -6.85 -24.59 22.31
C TRP A 186 -5.76 -25.61 21.97
N ARG A 187 -5.87 -26.22 20.80
CA ARG A 187 -4.82 -27.07 20.21
C ARG A 187 -4.41 -26.50 18.86
N LYS A 188 -3.11 -26.33 18.64
CA LYS A 188 -2.57 -26.01 17.31
C LYS A 188 -2.81 -27.19 16.36
N VAL A 189 -3.50 -26.95 15.25
CA VAL A 189 -3.83 -27.95 14.23
C VAL A 189 -3.10 -27.72 12.90
N LEU A 190 -2.57 -26.52 12.69
CA LEU A 190 -1.72 -26.15 11.56
C LEU A 190 -0.72 -25.08 12.00
N GLY A 191 0.51 -25.13 11.50
CA GLY A 191 1.62 -24.28 11.95
C GLY A 191 2.61 -23.89 10.84
N ASP A 192 3.77 -23.39 11.27
CA ASP A 192 4.92 -23.01 10.43
C ASP A 192 4.69 -21.85 9.44
N ASP A 193 3.63 -21.07 9.63
CA ASP A 193 3.33 -19.88 8.84
C ASP A 193 2.55 -18.84 9.68
N ILE A 194 2.39 -17.64 9.13
CA ILE A 194 1.57 -16.56 9.65
C ILE A 194 0.17 -16.69 9.03
N PHE A 195 -0.78 -17.19 9.83
CA PHE A 195 -2.14 -17.38 9.37
C PHE A 195 -3.01 -16.17 9.70
N THR A 196 -3.80 -15.76 8.71
CA THR A 196 -4.64 -14.55 8.82
C THR A 196 -6.11 -14.81 8.57
N VAL A 197 -6.46 -15.99 8.06
CA VAL A 197 -7.86 -16.40 7.85
C VAL A 197 -8.02 -17.90 8.14
N VAL A 198 -9.17 -18.23 8.73
CA VAL A 198 -9.71 -19.58 8.84
C VAL A 198 -11.23 -19.49 8.64
N VAL A 199 -11.80 -20.33 7.79
CA VAL A 199 -13.25 -20.33 7.52
C VAL A 199 -13.78 -21.75 7.39
N ILE A 200 -14.98 -21.99 7.91
CA ILE A 200 -15.66 -23.28 7.84
C ILE A 200 -16.70 -23.21 6.73
N ALA A 201 -16.78 -24.24 5.88
CA ALA A 201 -17.85 -24.31 4.90
C ALA A 201 -19.19 -24.57 5.61
N PRO A 202 -20.20 -23.69 5.49
CA PRO A 202 -21.45 -23.86 6.22
C PRO A 202 -22.31 -25.02 5.70
N SER A 203 -22.18 -25.37 4.41
CA SER A 203 -22.82 -26.54 3.78
C SER A 203 -22.25 -27.85 4.30
N ASP A 204 -20.94 -27.91 4.52
CA ASP A 204 -20.21 -29.07 5.03
C ASP A 204 -19.07 -28.67 5.97
N PRO A 205 -19.34 -28.59 7.29
CA PRO A 205 -18.35 -28.15 8.28
C PRO A 205 -17.12 -29.03 8.48
N ASP A 206 -17.05 -30.21 7.85
CA ASP A 206 -15.81 -30.99 7.78
C ASP A 206 -14.79 -30.34 6.83
N ILE A 207 -15.27 -29.50 5.90
CA ILE A 207 -14.44 -28.71 5.00
C ILE A 207 -14.07 -27.38 5.70
N VAL A 208 -12.78 -27.24 6.02
CA VAL A 208 -12.22 -26.03 6.64
C VAL A 208 -11.09 -25.49 5.78
N TYR A 209 -11.07 -24.18 5.57
CA TYR A 209 -10.01 -23.49 4.84
C TYR A 209 -9.17 -22.64 5.78
N ALA A 210 -7.88 -22.55 5.48
CA ALA A 210 -6.96 -21.64 6.16
C ALA A 210 -6.03 -20.97 5.15
N GLY A 211 -5.65 -19.72 5.40
CA GLY A 211 -4.84 -18.93 4.47
C GLY A 211 -3.71 -18.18 5.16
N SER A 212 -2.56 -18.16 4.49
CA SER A 212 -1.38 -17.37 4.83
C SER A 212 -0.89 -16.59 3.60
N ALA A 213 0.19 -15.82 3.76
CA ALA A 213 0.85 -15.18 2.62
C ALA A 213 1.43 -16.21 1.63
N SER A 214 1.84 -17.38 2.13
CA SER A 214 2.61 -18.36 1.35
C SER A 214 1.73 -19.38 0.63
N ALA A 215 0.60 -19.75 1.24
CA ALA A 215 -0.27 -20.80 0.72
C ALA A 215 -1.70 -20.71 1.25
N PHE A 216 -2.57 -21.45 0.58
CA PHE A 216 -3.91 -21.76 1.06
C PHE A 216 -3.97 -23.24 1.46
N TYR A 217 -4.77 -23.58 2.45
CA TYR A 217 -4.89 -24.93 3.00
C TYR A 217 -6.35 -25.32 3.06
N ARG A 218 -6.62 -26.61 2.85
CA ARG A 218 -7.95 -27.20 3.03
C ARG A 218 -7.87 -28.46 3.86
N SER A 219 -8.74 -28.58 4.85
CA SER A 219 -9.04 -29.80 5.59
C SER A 219 -10.34 -30.40 5.08
N GLU A 220 -10.46 -31.73 5.14
CA GLU A 220 -11.70 -32.47 4.82
C GLU A 220 -12.19 -33.31 6.01
N ASP A 221 -11.68 -33.04 7.21
CA ASP A 221 -11.95 -33.79 8.44
C ASP A 221 -12.13 -32.86 9.65
N GLY A 222 -12.68 -31.66 9.42
CA GLY A 222 -13.00 -30.71 10.49
C GLY A 222 -11.76 -30.09 11.14
N GLY A 223 -10.70 -29.89 10.36
CA GLY A 223 -9.47 -29.24 10.76
C GLY A 223 -8.42 -30.15 11.40
N GLU A 224 -8.52 -31.48 11.27
CA GLU A 224 -7.56 -32.43 11.86
C GLU A 224 -6.34 -32.67 10.96
N THR A 225 -6.55 -32.78 9.65
CA THR A 225 -5.49 -32.88 8.64
C THR A 225 -5.68 -31.83 7.55
N TRP A 226 -4.57 -31.39 6.96
CA TRP A 226 -4.55 -30.25 6.05
C TRP A 226 -3.77 -30.56 4.77
N VAL A 227 -4.33 -30.17 3.63
CA VAL A 227 -3.68 -30.22 2.32
C VAL A 227 -3.25 -28.80 1.94
N ARG A 228 -1.95 -28.59 1.74
CA ARG A 228 -1.39 -27.33 1.25
C ARG A 228 -1.63 -27.18 -0.25
N MET A 229 -2.25 -26.08 -0.65
CA MET A 229 -2.49 -25.68 -2.04
C MET A 229 -1.61 -24.47 -2.38
N SER A 230 -0.76 -24.63 -3.39
CA SER A 230 0.06 -23.55 -3.98
C SER A 230 0.16 -23.74 -5.49
N LYS A 231 0.42 -22.66 -6.22
CA LYS A 231 0.68 -22.76 -7.67
C LYS A 231 2.15 -23.17 -7.92
N PRO A 232 2.50 -23.56 -9.16
CA PRO A 232 3.87 -24.01 -9.48
C PRO A 232 4.97 -22.95 -9.27
N GLU A 233 4.65 -21.68 -9.47
CA GLU A 233 5.58 -20.56 -9.33
C GLU A 233 5.01 -19.51 -8.36
N GLY A 234 5.81 -19.09 -7.38
CA GLY A 234 5.37 -18.14 -6.36
C GLY A 234 4.48 -18.78 -5.29
N PHE A 235 3.54 -17.99 -4.75
CA PHE A 235 2.66 -18.40 -3.65
C PHE A 235 1.31 -18.93 -4.16
N TRP A 236 0.21 -18.72 -3.44
CA TRP A 236 -1.13 -19.04 -3.92
C TRP A 236 -1.73 -17.90 -4.77
N GLY A 237 -2.92 -18.15 -5.35
CA GLY A 237 -3.66 -17.18 -6.15
C GLY A 237 -3.57 -17.40 -7.66
N PRO A 238 -4.14 -16.49 -8.47
CA PRO A 238 -4.16 -16.63 -9.93
C PRO A 238 -2.76 -16.64 -10.57
N PRO A 239 -2.59 -17.21 -11.77
CA PRO A 239 -1.34 -17.13 -12.53
C PRO A 239 -0.90 -15.69 -12.78
N GLY A 240 0.39 -15.40 -12.64
CA GLY A 240 0.93 -14.04 -12.87
C GLY A 240 0.57 -12.98 -11.82
N ILE A 241 -0.18 -13.34 -10.78
CA ILE A 241 -0.62 -12.41 -9.72
C ILE A 241 -0.10 -12.89 -8.36
N ARG A 242 0.46 -11.98 -7.55
CA ARG A 242 0.79 -12.25 -6.14
C ARG A 242 -0.43 -11.89 -5.29
N ALA A 243 -1.15 -12.90 -4.82
CA ALA A 243 -2.33 -12.70 -3.98
C ALA A 243 -1.98 -11.97 -2.67
N GLY A 244 -0.85 -12.33 -2.07
CA GLY A 244 -0.39 -11.75 -0.81
C GLY A 244 -1.13 -12.34 0.39
N VAL A 245 -1.35 -11.51 1.40
CA VAL A 245 -1.93 -11.93 2.68
C VAL A 245 -3.46 -11.90 2.59
N PRO A 246 -4.17 -13.03 2.77
CA PRO A 246 -5.63 -13.03 2.79
C PRO A 246 -6.16 -12.32 4.05
N ILE A 247 -7.15 -11.46 3.90
CA ILE A 247 -7.68 -10.64 5.03
C ILE A 247 -9.05 -11.15 5.51
N SER A 248 -9.78 -11.80 4.61
CA SER A 248 -11.09 -12.40 4.85
C SER A 248 -11.39 -13.38 3.72
N ALA A 249 -12.22 -14.38 4.03
CA ALA A 249 -12.72 -15.34 3.07
C ALA A 249 -14.19 -15.64 3.39
N VAL A 250 -14.93 -16.09 2.38
CA VAL A 250 -16.29 -16.63 2.53
C VAL A 250 -16.46 -17.84 1.63
N VAL A 251 -17.08 -18.89 2.15
CA VAL A 251 -17.42 -20.10 1.39
C VAL A 251 -18.88 -20.01 0.96
N ASP A 252 -19.17 -20.47 -0.26
CA ASP A 252 -20.54 -20.53 -0.77
C ASP A 252 -21.42 -21.38 0.17
N PRO A 253 -22.59 -20.87 0.58
CA PRO A 253 -23.46 -21.59 1.50
C PRO A 253 -24.00 -22.92 0.96
N ASP A 254 -23.99 -23.11 -0.36
CA ASP A 254 -24.53 -24.29 -1.03
C ASP A 254 -23.43 -25.19 -1.64
N ASP A 255 -22.18 -24.72 -1.73
CA ASP A 255 -21.05 -25.47 -2.30
C ASP A 255 -19.76 -25.29 -1.47
N PRO A 256 -19.30 -26.32 -0.74
CA PRO A 256 -18.12 -26.20 0.12
C PRO A 256 -16.81 -26.01 -0.67
N TYR A 257 -16.80 -26.19 -2.00
CA TYR A 257 -15.62 -26.01 -2.84
C TYR A 257 -15.57 -24.67 -3.58
N THR A 258 -16.62 -23.85 -3.45
CA THR A 258 -16.61 -22.48 -3.94
C THR A 258 -16.26 -21.51 -2.81
N ILE A 259 -15.15 -20.80 -2.95
CA ILE A 259 -14.64 -19.86 -1.95
C ILE A 259 -14.19 -18.56 -2.60
N PHE A 260 -14.47 -17.45 -1.92
CA PHE A 260 -14.03 -16.10 -2.28
C PHE A 260 -13.08 -15.57 -1.21
N VAL A 261 -11.99 -14.95 -1.62
CA VAL A 261 -10.95 -14.43 -0.72
C VAL A 261 -10.56 -13.02 -1.13
N ASN A 262 -10.50 -12.11 -0.16
CA ASN A 262 -9.93 -10.78 -0.35
C ASN A 262 -8.54 -10.70 0.30
N ASN A 263 -7.72 -9.76 -0.19
CA ASN A 263 -6.30 -9.79 0.10
C ASN A 263 -5.74 -8.41 0.36
N TYR A 264 -4.72 -8.36 1.22
CA TYR A 264 -3.97 -7.15 1.54
C TYR A 264 -3.22 -6.58 0.32
N GLY A 265 -2.75 -7.47 -0.56
CA GLY A 265 -2.12 -7.08 -1.82
C GLY A 265 -3.09 -6.45 -2.82
N GLY A 266 -4.40 -6.62 -2.60
CA GLY A 266 -5.48 -6.24 -3.50
C GLY A 266 -6.23 -7.46 -4.09
N GLY A 267 -7.42 -7.20 -4.61
CA GLY A 267 -8.15 -8.14 -5.45
C GLY A 267 -9.05 -9.10 -4.67
N CYS A 268 -10.10 -9.54 -5.35
CA CYS A 268 -11.02 -10.57 -4.88
C CYS A 268 -10.85 -11.82 -5.76
N PHE A 269 -10.37 -12.91 -5.18
CA PHE A 269 -10.14 -14.15 -5.92
C PHE A 269 -11.23 -15.17 -5.61
N LYS A 270 -11.58 -15.95 -6.63
CA LYS A 270 -12.55 -17.03 -6.54
C LYS A 270 -11.89 -18.35 -6.87
N SER A 271 -12.20 -19.39 -6.11
CA SER A 271 -11.96 -20.78 -6.46
C SER A 271 -13.29 -21.52 -6.51
N THR A 272 -13.41 -22.50 -7.42
CA THR A 272 -14.54 -23.43 -7.52
C THR A 272 -14.09 -24.89 -7.43
N ASP A 273 -12.84 -25.13 -7.04
CA ASP A 273 -12.24 -26.46 -6.90
C ASP A 273 -11.64 -26.69 -5.50
N GLY A 274 -12.09 -25.87 -4.54
CA GLY A 274 -11.69 -25.88 -3.15
C GLY A 274 -10.28 -25.37 -2.92
N GLY A 275 -9.93 -24.25 -3.54
CA GLY A 275 -8.66 -23.54 -3.34
C GLY A 275 -7.46 -24.11 -4.10
N ARG A 276 -7.66 -25.07 -5.01
CA ARG A 276 -6.55 -25.62 -5.83
C ARG A 276 -6.13 -24.63 -6.91
N THR A 277 -7.11 -24.04 -7.60
CA THR A 277 -6.90 -22.98 -8.58
C THR A 277 -7.75 -21.77 -8.26
N TRP A 278 -7.28 -20.61 -8.71
CA TRP A 278 -7.89 -19.32 -8.42
C TRP A 278 -8.03 -18.51 -9.70
N VAL A 279 -9.16 -17.84 -9.83
CA VAL A 279 -9.39 -16.81 -10.84
C VAL A 279 -9.59 -15.47 -10.16
N ASP A 280 -9.21 -14.42 -10.88
CA ASP A 280 -9.55 -13.08 -10.48
C ASP A 280 -11.04 -12.82 -10.73
N SER A 281 -11.75 -12.43 -9.66
CA SER A 281 -13.19 -12.14 -9.70
C SER A 281 -13.48 -10.64 -9.66
N SER A 282 -12.45 -9.80 -9.75
CA SER A 282 -12.60 -8.35 -9.84
C SER A 282 -12.79 -7.90 -11.29
N LYS A 283 -13.38 -6.72 -11.51
CA LYS A 283 -13.40 -6.06 -12.81
C LYS A 283 -12.32 -4.98 -12.85
N GLY A 284 -11.38 -5.07 -13.78
CA GLY A 284 -10.26 -4.14 -13.92
C GLY A 284 -9.04 -4.54 -13.08
N TYR A 285 -8.21 -3.56 -12.70
CA TYR A 285 -6.98 -3.79 -11.94
C TYR A 285 -7.26 -4.33 -10.53
N THR A 286 -6.40 -5.21 -10.04
CA THR A 286 -6.65 -5.96 -8.80
C THR A 286 -5.58 -5.87 -7.74
N GLY A 287 -4.53 -5.09 -7.94
CA GLY A 287 -3.65 -4.76 -6.82
C GLY A 287 -4.17 -3.61 -5.96
N ALA A 288 -3.55 -3.45 -4.81
CA ALA A 288 -3.67 -2.30 -3.93
C ALA A 288 -2.45 -1.40 -4.12
N ASP A 289 -2.64 -0.12 -3.78
CA ASP A 289 -1.61 0.92 -3.77
C ASP A 289 -0.71 0.93 -5.02
N LEU A 290 -1.23 1.40 -6.16
CA LEU A 290 -0.43 1.53 -7.37
C LEU A 290 0.75 2.47 -7.15
N HIS A 291 1.88 2.18 -7.78
CA HIS A 291 3.10 2.96 -7.65
C HIS A 291 3.52 3.61 -8.97
N ALA A 292 3.37 2.90 -10.09
CA ALA A 292 3.79 3.37 -11.40
C ALA A 292 2.84 2.94 -12.51
N ILE A 293 2.80 3.72 -13.59
CA ILE A 293 2.04 3.44 -14.80
C ILE A 293 2.79 3.99 -16.01
N GLU A 294 2.83 3.21 -17.09
CA GLU A 294 3.51 3.56 -18.34
C GLU A 294 2.66 3.13 -19.54
N VAL A 295 2.72 3.90 -20.63
CA VAL A 295 1.97 3.64 -21.87
C VAL A 295 2.94 3.26 -22.97
N ASP A 296 2.64 2.19 -23.71
CA ASP A 296 3.45 1.75 -24.83
C ASP A 296 3.47 2.85 -25.92
N PRO A 297 4.65 3.27 -26.40
CA PRO A 297 4.75 4.34 -27.40
C PRO A 297 4.10 3.97 -28.74
N ARG A 298 3.89 2.67 -29.02
CA ARG A 298 3.27 2.17 -30.25
C ARG A 298 1.74 2.20 -30.21
N SER A 299 1.13 2.15 -29.02
CA SER A 299 -0.33 2.08 -28.89
C SER A 299 -0.81 2.61 -27.52
N PRO A 300 -1.79 3.53 -27.48
CA PRO A 300 -2.38 4.01 -26.24
C PRO A 300 -3.13 2.93 -25.45
N ASP A 301 -3.46 1.80 -26.07
CA ASP A 301 -4.20 0.71 -25.42
C ASP A 301 -3.30 -0.27 -24.66
N ILE A 302 -1.99 -0.25 -24.94
CA ILE A 302 -1.04 -1.10 -24.24
C ILE A 302 -0.47 -0.32 -23.05
N VAL A 303 -0.82 -0.74 -21.84
CA VAL A 303 -0.50 -0.03 -20.61
C VAL A 303 0.14 -1.00 -19.62
N TYR A 304 1.22 -0.60 -18.97
CA TYR A 304 1.83 -1.34 -17.88
C TYR A 304 1.61 -0.59 -16.57
N THR A 305 1.38 -1.32 -15.49
CA THR A 305 1.26 -0.72 -14.16
C THR A 305 1.80 -1.66 -13.10
N ILE A 306 2.19 -1.10 -11.96
CA ILE A 306 2.74 -1.83 -10.83
C ILE A 306 2.03 -1.42 -9.54
N GLY A 307 1.73 -2.43 -8.71
CA GLY A 307 1.36 -2.25 -7.31
C GLY A 307 1.62 -3.54 -6.53
N ARG A 308 0.97 -3.69 -5.37
CA ARG A 308 1.33 -4.74 -4.40
C ARG A 308 1.03 -6.18 -4.85
N SER A 309 0.15 -6.38 -5.84
CA SER A 309 -0.17 -7.69 -6.39
C SER A 309 0.65 -8.08 -7.63
N GLY A 310 1.52 -7.21 -8.12
CA GLY A 310 2.38 -7.51 -9.27
C GLY A 310 2.53 -6.36 -10.27
N PRO A 311 3.44 -6.54 -11.23
CA PRO A 311 3.35 -5.90 -12.52
C PRO A 311 2.16 -6.47 -13.30
N PHE A 312 1.46 -5.60 -14.00
CA PHE A 312 0.35 -5.94 -14.87
C PHE A 312 0.50 -5.25 -16.22
N LYS A 313 -0.10 -5.88 -17.24
CA LYS A 313 -0.23 -5.32 -18.58
C LYS A 313 -1.68 -5.35 -19.03
N SER A 314 -2.14 -4.27 -19.62
CA SER A 314 -3.40 -4.19 -20.35
C SER A 314 -3.12 -4.10 -21.86
N LEU A 315 -4.05 -4.63 -22.66
CA LEU A 315 -4.04 -4.55 -24.12
C LEU A 315 -5.25 -3.79 -24.68
N ASP A 316 -6.11 -3.27 -23.80
CA ASP A 316 -7.39 -2.61 -24.10
C ASP A 316 -7.54 -1.27 -23.36
N GLY A 317 -6.41 -0.66 -22.99
CA GLY A 317 -6.36 0.62 -22.30
C GLY A 317 -6.95 0.55 -20.89
N GLY A 318 -6.72 -0.54 -20.18
CA GLY A 318 -7.06 -0.71 -18.76
C GLY A 318 -8.45 -1.29 -18.46
N GLU A 319 -9.18 -1.79 -19.46
CA GLU A 319 -10.46 -2.49 -19.23
C GLU A 319 -10.23 -3.87 -18.60
N SER A 320 -9.19 -4.57 -19.06
CA SER A 320 -8.71 -5.83 -18.49
C SER A 320 -7.19 -5.82 -18.28
N TRP A 321 -6.74 -6.69 -17.36
CA TRP A 321 -5.34 -6.73 -16.93
C TRP A 321 -4.82 -8.17 -16.86
N ILE A 322 -3.59 -8.35 -17.33
CA ILE A 322 -2.84 -9.60 -17.30
C ILE A 322 -1.74 -9.45 -16.26
N GLY A 323 -1.72 -10.32 -15.25
CA GLY A 323 -0.65 -10.37 -14.26
C GLY A 323 0.66 -10.88 -14.89
N LEU A 324 1.78 -10.23 -14.55
CA LEU A 324 3.10 -10.51 -15.11
C LEU A 324 4.11 -11.04 -14.07
N ALA A 325 3.68 -11.35 -12.85
CA ALA A 325 4.56 -11.90 -11.82
C ALA A 325 4.86 -13.39 -12.09
N TYR A 326 5.87 -13.64 -12.93
CA TYR A 326 6.40 -14.96 -13.28
C TYR A 326 7.89 -15.08 -12.94
N GLY A 327 8.37 -16.30 -12.68
CA GLY A 327 9.79 -16.54 -12.37
C GLY A 327 10.30 -15.68 -11.20
N PRO A 328 11.43 -14.96 -11.35
CA PRO A 328 11.99 -14.14 -10.27
C PRO A 328 11.08 -12.98 -9.85
N ALA A 329 10.20 -12.50 -10.74
CA ALA A 329 9.27 -11.43 -10.40
C ALA A 329 8.31 -11.83 -9.27
N CYS A 330 7.96 -13.12 -9.12
CA CYS A 330 7.05 -13.61 -8.08
C CYS A 330 7.44 -13.23 -6.63
N TYR A 331 8.73 -12.97 -6.39
CA TYR A 331 9.29 -12.79 -5.05
C TYR A 331 9.71 -11.35 -4.75
N ALA A 332 9.57 -10.44 -5.72
CA ALA A 332 9.85 -9.03 -5.54
C ALA A 332 8.67 -8.30 -4.86
N GLU A 333 8.96 -7.15 -4.27
CA GLU A 333 7.96 -6.11 -3.99
C GLU A 333 8.22 -4.95 -4.93
N TRP A 334 7.33 -4.71 -5.88
CA TRP A 334 7.65 -3.85 -7.02
C TRP A 334 7.40 -2.37 -6.72
N TYR A 335 8.15 -1.47 -7.35
CA TYR A 335 7.96 -0.03 -7.18
C TYR A 335 7.73 0.72 -8.49
N ASP A 336 8.63 0.57 -9.47
CA ASP A 336 8.57 1.31 -10.74
C ASP A 336 8.63 0.38 -11.95
N VAL A 337 8.07 0.85 -13.07
CA VAL A 337 8.12 0.19 -14.38
C VAL A 337 8.62 1.18 -15.42
N ALA A 338 9.51 0.73 -16.30
CA ALA A 338 10.03 1.52 -17.40
C ALA A 338 9.97 0.72 -18.71
N LEU A 339 9.50 1.36 -19.77
CA LEU A 339 9.47 0.79 -21.12
C LEU A 339 10.62 1.36 -21.95
N ASN A 340 11.33 0.52 -22.68
CA ASN A 340 12.30 1.01 -23.66
C ASN A 340 11.52 1.74 -24.78
N PRO A 341 11.75 3.04 -25.03
CA PRO A 341 10.96 3.82 -25.98
C PRO A 341 11.12 3.36 -27.45
N SER A 342 12.22 2.67 -27.77
CA SER A 342 12.48 2.12 -29.12
C SER A 342 12.11 0.64 -29.26
N ARG A 343 12.12 -0.11 -28.15
CA ARG A 343 11.85 -1.54 -28.07
C ARG A 343 10.94 -1.85 -26.88
N PRO A 344 9.67 -1.42 -26.85
CA PRO A 344 8.82 -1.47 -25.63
C PRO A 344 8.37 -2.88 -25.19
N ASP A 345 8.82 -3.94 -25.87
CA ASP A 345 8.78 -5.30 -25.33
C ASP A 345 9.94 -5.57 -24.34
N GLU A 346 10.97 -4.71 -24.34
CA GLU A 346 11.96 -4.59 -23.27
C GLU A 346 11.38 -3.72 -22.14
N VAL A 347 11.17 -4.36 -20.99
CA VAL A 347 10.55 -3.75 -19.81
C VAL A 347 11.49 -3.93 -18.63
N ILE A 348 11.72 -2.87 -17.87
CA ILE A 348 12.44 -2.93 -16.60
C ILE A 348 11.45 -2.68 -15.47
N ILE A 349 11.53 -3.49 -14.41
CA ILE A 349 10.80 -3.25 -13.17
C ILE A 349 11.78 -3.24 -11.99
N SER A 350 11.48 -2.41 -11.00
CA SER A 350 12.28 -2.32 -9.79
C SER A 350 11.60 -2.94 -8.59
N ASP A 351 12.43 -3.38 -7.64
CA ASP A 351 12.02 -3.81 -6.32
C ASP A 351 12.17 -2.70 -5.26
N GLU A 352 11.30 -2.72 -4.24
CA GLU A 352 11.14 -1.73 -3.18
C GLU A 352 12.07 -1.95 -1.97
N HIS A 353 12.50 -3.18 -1.70
CA HIS A 353 13.07 -3.57 -0.39
C HIS A 353 14.42 -4.30 -0.46
N MET A 354 14.61 -5.09 -1.49
CA MET A 354 15.75 -5.95 -1.79
C MET A 354 16.77 -5.30 -2.74
N GLY A 355 16.51 -4.12 -3.31
CA GLY A 355 17.47 -3.45 -4.19
C GLY A 355 17.76 -4.27 -5.44
N VAL A 356 16.70 -4.81 -6.04
CA VAL A 356 16.71 -5.65 -7.24
C VAL A 356 16.18 -4.88 -8.44
N ILE A 357 16.76 -5.12 -9.62
CA ILE A 357 16.22 -4.71 -10.91
C ILE A 357 15.98 -5.98 -11.74
N LEU A 358 14.77 -6.08 -12.30
CA LEU A 358 14.38 -7.16 -13.19
C LEU A 358 14.15 -6.62 -14.59
N LYS A 359 14.56 -7.38 -15.60
CA LYS A 359 14.34 -7.05 -17.01
C LYS A 359 13.56 -8.16 -17.71
N SER A 360 12.63 -7.76 -18.56
CA SER A 360 11.93 -8.60 -19.52
C SER A 360 12.30 -8.18 -20.94
N ARG A 361 12.27 -9.13 -21.88
CA ARG A 361 12.48 -8.89 -23.33
C ARG A 361 11.30 -9.35 -24.19
N ASP A 362 10.22 -9.78 -23.55
CA ASP A 362 9.05 -10.37 -24.19
C ASP A 362 7.73 -9.73 -23.72
N GLY A 363 7.82 -8.48 -23.26
CA GLY A 363 6.69 -7.69 -22.80
C GLY A 363 6.13 -8.16 -21.45
N GLY A 364 7.00 -8.70 -20.58
CA GLY A 364 6.68 -9.11 -19.21
C GLY A 364 6.26 -10.57 -19.05
N ARG A 365 6.39 -11.41 -20.08
CA ARG A 365 6.03 -12.85 -19.99
C ARG A 365 7.11 -13.66 -19.26
N SER A 366 8.36 -13.21 -19.31
CA SER A 366 9.47 -13.74 -18.53
C SER A 366 10.37 -12.61 -18.02
N TRP A 367 11.08 -12.89 -16.92
CA TRP A 367 11.90 -11.92 -16.20
C TRP A 367 13.26 -12.51 -15.84
N GLU A 368 14.29 -11.68 -15.92
CA GLU A 368 15.67 -11.95 -15.49
C GLU A 368 16.07 -10.94 -14.41
N GLU A 369 16.74 -11.41 -13.35
CA GLU A 369 17.41 -10.54 -12.39
C GLU A 369 18.73 -10.05 -12.99
N VAL A 370 18.73 -8.77 -13.41
CA VAL A 370 19.89 -8.13 -14.05
C VAL A 370 20.75 -7.37 -13.04
N PHE A 371 20.22 -7.08 -11.85
CA PHE A 371 20.98 -6.45 -10.78
C PHE A 371 20.40 -6.75 -9.40
N LYS A 372 21.30 -6.96 -8.43
CA LYS A 372 21.02 -7.04 -7.00
C LYS A 372 22.11 -6.28 -6.25
N HIS A 373 21.72 -5.31 -5.43
CA HIS A 373 22.67 -4.57 -4.61
C HIS A 373 23.35 -5.50 -3.58
N PRO A 374 24.70 -5.55 -3.51
CA PRO A 374 25.42 -6.54 -2.70
C PRO A 374 25.27 -6.36 -1.18
N LEU A 375 24.90 -5.16 -0.74
CA LEU A 375 24.74 -4.84 0.69
C LEU A 375 23.29 -4.82 1.16
N VAL A 376 22.30 -4.95 0.26
CA VAL A 376 20.89 -4.85 0.64
C VAL A 376 20.32 -6.21 0.97
N SER A 377 19.96 -6.39 2.23
CA SER A 377 19.39 -7.62 2.77
C SER A 377 17.85 -7.67 2.72
N GLY A 378 17.18 -6.51 2.70
CA GLY A 378 15.72 -6.41 2.83
C GLY A 378 15.17 -6.68 4.23
N SER A 379 16.04 -6.85 5.23
CA SER A 379 15.64 -6.86 6.63
C SER A 379 15.02 -5.49 7.01
N PRO A 380 14.13 -5.40 8.01
CA PRO A 380 13.49 -4.14 8.39
C PRO A 380 14.45 -2.95 8.61
N ASP A 381 15.68 -3.23 9.04
CA ASP A 381 16.73 -2.23 9.27
C ASP A 381 17.53 -1.83 8.02
N ASP A 382 17.29 -2.47 6.88
CA ASP A 382 18.10 -2.40 5.67
C ASP A 382 17.27 -2.61 4.37
N ARG A 383 16.02 -2.15 4.36
CA ARG A 383 15.19 -2.12 3.14
C ARG A 383 15.55 -0.94 2.25
N HIS A 384 16.06 -1.23 1.07
CA HIS A 384 16.35 -0.24 0.04
C HIS A 384 15.83 -0.71 -1.30
N GLY A 385 15.19 0.19 -2.04
CA GLY A 385 14.62 -0.12 -3.35
C GLY A 385 14.90 0.97 -4.35
N PHE A 386 14.77 0.61 -5.62
CA PHE A 386 14.88 1.56 -6.72
C PHE A 386 13.53 2.26 -6.92
N LYS A 387 13.49 3.55 -6.60
CA LYS A 387 12.26 4.36 -6.56
C LYS A 387 11.86 4.93 -7.92
N ASP A 388 12.81 4.98 -8.85
CA ASP A 388 12.57 5.47 -10.21
C ASP A 388 13.61 4.84 -11.14
N VAL A 389 13.18 4.37 -12.30
CA VAL A 389 14.00 3.79 -13.36
C VAL A 389 13.56 4.40 -14.68
N ARG A 390 14.50 4.95 -15.45
CA ARG A 390 14.20 5.63 -16.71
C ARG A 390 15.23 5.32 -17.79
N PHE A 391 14.72 4.99 -18.98
CA PHE A 391 15.51 4.97 -20.21
C PHE A 391 15.78 6.41 -20.66
N ALA A 392 16.99 6.69 -21.13
CA ALA A 392 17.28 7.98 -21.74
C ALA A 392 16.51 8.10 -23.08
N PRO A 393 15.67 9.13 -23.29
CA PRO A 393 14.82 9.22 -24.47
C PRO A 393 15.58 9.26 -25.81
N SER A 394 16.75 9.93 -25.82
CA SER A 394 17.59 10.06 -27.01
C SER A 394 18.48 8.85 -27.29
N GLU A 395 18.78 8.03 -26.27
CA GLU A 395 19.69 6.88 -26.37
C GLU A 395 19.23 5.75 -25.42
N PRO A 396 18.30 4.88 -25.85
CA PRO A 396 17.66 3.90 -24.97
C PRO A 396 18.56 2.75 -24.49
N ASP A 397 19.82 2.68 -24.91
CA ASP A 397 20.80 1.80 -24.28
C ASP A 397 21.35 2.41 -22.97
N VAL A 398 21.19 3.72 -22.76
CA VAL A 398 21.47 4.38 -21.48
C VAL A 398 20.23 4.33 -20.59
N VAL A 399 20.38 3.80 -19.38
CA VAL A 399 19.31 3.69 -18.38
C VAL A 399 19.84 4.16 -17.04
N TYR A 400 19.01 4.89 -16.30
CA TYR A 400 19.31 5.27 -14.92
C TYR A 400 18.29 4.71 -13.95
N ALA A 401 18.75 4.37 -12.75
CA ALA A 401 17.93 3.91 -11.64
C ALA A 401 18.40 4.56 -10.35
N VAL A 402 17.47 4.97 -9.49
CA VAL A 402 17.79 5.69 -8.25
C VAL A 402 17.20 5.03 -7.02
N MET A 403 17.96 4.97 -5.94
CA MET A 403 17.60 4.24 -4.72
C MET A 403 17.21 5.16 -3.56
N CYS A 404 16.26 4.69 -2.77
CA CYS A 404 15.99 5.23 -1.44
C CYS A 404 15.53 4.12 -0.49
N ARG A 405 15.59 4.38 0.81
CA ARG A 405 15.08 3.47 1.85
C ARG A 405 13.54 3.40 1.78
N ASP A 406 12.95 2.32 2.28
CA ASP A 406 11.49 2.07 2.36
C ASP A 406 10.69 3.35 2.72
N ARG A 407 9.56 3.53 2.02
CA ARG A 407 8.60 4.64 2.11
C ARG A 407 8.02 4.83 3.52
N ASN A 408 7.98 3.76 4.32
CA ASN A 408 7.45 3.77 5.69
C ASN A 408 8.53 3.89 6.77
N ALA A 409 9.79 4.14 6.40
CA ALA A 409 10.81 4.50 7.37
C ALA A 409 10.45 5.87 7.98
N VAL A 410 9.69 5.83 9.08
CA VAL A 410 9.44 6.97 9.96
C VAL A 410 10.77 7.67 10.21
N ASP A 411 10.73 9.00 10.20
CA ASP A 411 11.79 10.01 10.39
C ASP A 411 12.59 9.87 11.73
N GLU A 412 13.00 8.67 12.14
CA GLU A 412 13.59 8.38 13.45
C GLU A 412 15.07 8.75 13.57
N GLY A 413 15.57 9.71 12.79
CA GLY A 413 16.89 10.30 13.01
C GLY A 413 18.09 9.32 12.93
N ARG A 414 17.88 8.04 12.62
CA ARG A 414 18.95 7.08 12.33
C ARG A 414 19.25 7.13 10.85
N ALA A 415 20.09 8.08 10.47
CA ALA A 415 20.68 8.18 9.15
C ALA A 415 21.51 6.93 8.82
N ARG A 416 20.86 5.85 8.35
CA ARG A 416 21.51 4.87 7.48
C ARG A 416 21.34 5.36 6.05
N ARG A 417 22.47 5.51 5.37
CA ARG A 417 22.61 6.11 4.03
C ARG A 417 22.09 5.12 2.99
N SER A 418 21.30 5.59 2.02
CA SER A 418 20.97 4.80 0.83
C SER A 418 22.10 4.89 -0.20
N TYR A 419 21.96 4.19 -1.33
CA TYR A 419 23.05 3.88 -2.26
C TYR A 419 23.10 4.76 -3.52
N GLY A 420 22.13 5.66 -3.69
CA GLY A 420 22.20 6.73 -4.69
C GLY A 420 21.81 6.29 -6.09
N VAL A 421 22.65 6.62 -7.08
CA VAL A 421 22.35 6.52 -8.52
C VAL A 421 23.11 5.37 -9.17
N TYR A 422 22.44 4.67 -10.07
CA TYR A 422 23.00 3.62 -10.92
C TYR A 422 22.74 3.93 -12.39
N LYS A 423 23.71 3.60 -13.25
CA LYS A 423 23.67 3.77 -14.71
C LYS A 423 23.93 2.43 -15.39
N SER A 424 23.20 2.19 -16.46
CA SER A 424 23.47 1.16 -17.47
C SER A 424 23.75 1.83 -18.82
N ILE A 425 24.59 1.21 -19.64
CA ILE A 425 24.93 1.64 -21.01
C ILE A 425 24.67 0.53 -22.05
N ASP A 426 23.98 -0.52 -21.65
CA ASP A 426 23.64 -1.70 -22.47
C ASP A 426 22.14 -2.04 -22.38
N GLY A 427 21.31 -1.02 -22.16
CA GLY A 427 19.85 -1.12 -22.11
C GLY A 427 19.32 -1.75 -20.83
N GLY A 428 20.11 -1.75 -19.75
CA GLY A 428 19.73 -2.30 -18.44
C GLY A 428 20.21 -3.74 -18.18
N ASP A 429 21.17 -4.25 -18.95
CA ASP A 429 21.72 -5.61 -18.77
C ASP A 429 22.80 -5.64 -17.69
N THR A 430 23.62 -4.59 -17.62
CA THR A 430 24.60 -4.39 -16.56
C THR A 430 24.51 -2.98 -15.97
N TRP A 431 24.85 -2.85 -14.68
CA TRP A 431 24.64 -1.63 -13.89
C TRP A 431 25.87 -1.26 -13.09
N PHE A 432 26.15 0.05 -13.04
CA PHE A 432 27.30 0.63 -12.35
C PHE A 432 26.85 1.81 -11.49
N GLU A 433 27.52 2.05 -10.36
CA GLU A 433 27.27 3.25 -9.56
C GLU A 433 27.64 4.51 -10.34
N ALA A 434 26.73 5.50 -10.35
CA ALA A 434 26.89 6.80 -10.97
C ALA A 434 26.83 7.91 -9.90
N ASN A 435 27.46 7.64 -8.76
CA ASN A 435 27.42 8.51 -7.59
C ASN A 435 28.45 9.64 -7.65
N GLY A 436 29.58 9.49 -8.35
CA GLY A 436 30.61 10.52 -8.44
C GLY A 436 30.98 11.14 -7.08
N ASP A 437 30.89 12.46 -7.00
CA ASP A 437 31.04 13.28 -5.78
C ASP A 437 29.72 13.54 -5.01
N LEU A 438 28.62 12.88 -5.37
CA LEU A 438 27.33 13.01 -4.71
C LEU A 438 27.46 12.72 -3.20
N PRO A 439 27.13 13.70 -2.34
CA PRO A 439 27.25 13.55 -0.89
C PRO A 439 26.44 12.36 -0.36
N LEU A 440 27.00 11.65 0.61
CA LEU A 440 26.38 10.44 1.18
C LEU A 440 25.00 10.71 1.82
N ASP A 441 24.76 11.92 2.31
CA ASP A 441 23.48 12.37 2.87
C ASP A 441 22.45 12.79 1.81
N ALA A 442 22.84 12.88 0.53
CA ALA A 442 21.96 13.12 -0.62
C ALA A 442 21.50 11.83 -1.33
N ARG A 443 22.04 10.66 -0.96
CA ARG A 443 21.83 9.39 -1.69
C ARG A 443 20.50 8.69 -1.44
N CYS A 444 19.56 9.30 -0.72
CA CYS A 444 18.16 8.86 -0.74
C CYS A 444 17.42 9.67 -1.79
N ILE A 445 17.17 9.03 -2.92
CA ILE A 445 16.71 9.70 -4.14
C ILE A 445 15.31 9.18 -4.46
N ASN A 446 14.35 10.10 -4.55
CA ASN A 446 12.95 9.78 -4.80
C ASN A 446 12.63 9.66 -6.30
N CYS A 447 13.27 10.48 -7.14
CA CYS A 447 12.96 10.58 -8.57
C CYS A 447 14.17 11.02 -9.39
N ILE A 448 14.14 10.72 -10.70
CA ILE A 448 15.13 11.12 -11.69
C ILE A 448 14.46 11.62 -12.98
N ALA A 449 15.03 12.66 -13.58
CA ALA A 449 14.65 13.12 -14.91
C ALA A 449 15.90 13.22 -15.80
N ILE A 450 15.84 12.65 -17.00
CA ILE A 450 16.92 12.65 -17.98
C ILE A 450 16.60 13.69 -19.05
N ASP A 451 17.59 14.50 -19.43
CA ASP A 451 17.43 15.47 -20.51
C ASP A 451 17.06 14.73 -21.81
N PRO A 452 15.92 15.07 -22.45
CA PRO A 452 15.43 14.37 -23.64
C PRO A 452 16.37 14.45 -24.86
N GLN A 453 17.36 15.33 -24.84
CA GLN A 453 18.30 15.57 -25.92
C GLN A 453 19.75 15.18 -25.56
N ASN A 454 20.04 14.87 -24.30
CA ASN A 454 21.39 14.53 -23.83
C ASN A 454 21.33 13.51 -22.68
N PRO A 455 21.71 12.24 -22.90
CA PRO A 455 21.63 11.21 -21.86
C PRO A 455 22.55 11.46 -20.66
N ASP A 456 23.59 12.29 -20.79
CA ASP A 456 24.52 12.61 -19.70
C ASP A 456 24.07 13.79 -18.83
N ARG A 457 23.04 14.53 -19.24
CA ARG A 457 22.44 15.58 -18.41
C ARG A 457 21.23 15.04 -17.66
N ILE A 458 21.40 14.83 -16.35
CA ILE A 458 20.38 14.22 -15.49
C ILE A 458 20.14 15.07 -14.25
N PHE A 459 18.88 15.11 -13.81
CA PHE A 459 18.46 15.75 -12.57
C PHE A 459 17.91 14.69 -11.61
N ILE A 460 18.32 14.75 -10.36
CA ILE A 460 17.80 13.88 -9.29
C ILE A 460 17.08 14.70 -8.23
N GLY A 461 15.96 14.17 -7.75
CA GLY A 461 15.22 14.71 -6.62
C GLY A 461 15.46 13.88 -5.37
N THR A 462 16.07 14.49 -4.36
CA THR A 462 16.44 13.79 -3.11
C THR A 462 15.42 14.04 -2.01
N LEU A 463 15.42 13.18 -0.99
CA LEU A 463 14.53 13.30 0.17
C LEU A 463 14.90 14.49 1.09
N ARG A 464 16.18 14.87 1.18
CA ARG A 464 16.69 15.82 2.21
C ARG A 464 17.62 16.91 1.69
N ARG A 465 18.03 16.85 0.43
CA ARG A 465 19.08 17.72 -0.12
C ARG A 465 18.63 18.46 -1.39
N GLY A 466 17.34 18.38 -1.73
CA GLY A 466 16.76 19.07 -2.87
C GLY A 466 17.15 18.43 -4.19
N VAL A 467 17.38 19.27 -5.21
CA VAL A 467 17.72 18.88 -6.58
C VAL A 467 19.22 18.91 -6.78
N PHE A 468 19.76 17.88 -7.42
CA PHE A 468 21.11 17.87 -8.00
C PHE A 468 21.04 17.67 -9.51
N VAL A 469 22.03 18.18 -10.21
CA VAL A 469 22.24 17.94 -11.65
C VAL A 469 23.62 17.34 -11.87
N SER A 470 23.71 16.40 -12.81
CA SER A 470 24.96 16.01 -13.44
C SER A 470 24.89 16.33 -14.93
N THR A 471 26.02 16.70 -15.53
CA THR A 471 26.15 16.96 -16.98
C THR A 471 27.15 16.01 -17.66
N ASP A 472 27.64 15.02 -16.91
CA ASP A 472 28.65 14.03 -17.30
C ASP A 472 28.18 12.60 -16.96
N GLY A 473 26.86 12.40 -16.86
CA GLY A 473 26.25 11.10 -16.69
C GLY A 473 26.43 10.49 -15.30
N GLY A 474 26.73 11.31 -14.28
CA GLY A 474 26.84 10.94 -12.87
C GLY A 474 28.28 10.87 -12.33
N GLU A 475 29.26 11.37 -13.10
CA GLU A 475 30.66 11.48 -12.63
C GLU A 475 30.85 12.64 -11.65
N SER A 476 30.11 13.75 -11.84
CA SER A 476 30.04 14.88 -10.92
C SER A 476 28.63 15.46 -10.77
N TRP A 477 28.35 16.06 -9.61
CA TRP A 477 27.03 16.54 -9.21
C TRP A 477 27.07 17.96 -8.65
N GLU A 478 26.15 18.81 -9.12
CA GLU A 478 25.96 20.18 -8.65
C GLU A 478 24.57 20.37 -8.02
N GLU A 479 24.50 21.03 -6.88
CA GLU A 479 23.23 21.40 -6.25
C GLU A 479 22.51 22.52 -6.98
N ARG A 480 21.19 22.37 -7.10
CA ARG A 480 20.30 23.26 -7.86
C ARG A 480 19.09 23.64 -7.02
N ASN A 481 19.31 24.29 -5.87
CA ASN A 481 18.29 24.48 -4.84
C ASN A 481 17.78 25.92 -4.66
N SER A 482 18.33 26.89 -5.41
CA SER A 482 17.99 28.31 -5.22
C SER A 482 16.52 28.58 -5.53
N GLY A 483 15.76 29.07 -4.55
CA GLY A 483 14.33 29.40 -4.68
C GLY A 483 13.35 28.27 -4.30
N LEU A 484 13.84 27.04 -4.06
CA LEU A 484 13.02 25.97 -3.50
C LEU A 484 12.65 26.27 -2.04
N ARG A 485 11.43 25.86 -1.63
CA ARG A 485 10.94 26.03 -0.25
C ARG A 485 11.01 24.76 0.60
N SER A 486 11.16 23.60 -0.03
CA SER A 486 11.44 22.33 0.61
C SER A 486 12.56 21.62 -0.17
N VAL A 487 13.26 20.72 0.52
CA VAL A 487 14.34 19.89 0.00
C VAL A 487 13.93 18.43 -0.18
N ASP A 488 12.66 18.11 0.08
CA ASP A 488 12.04 16.83 -0.28
C ASP A 488 11.43 16.93 -1.68
N VAL A 489 12.17 16.47 -2.68
CA VAL A 489 11.76 16.51 -4.09
C VAL A 489 11.17 15.17 -4.47
N ARG A 490 9.93 15.15 -4.97
CA ARG A 490 9.12 13.95 -5.14
C ARG A 490 8.85 13.60 -6.59
N SER A 491 8.86 14.59 -7.48
CA SER A 491 8.74 14.40 -8.92
C SER A 491 9.51 15.48 -9.67
N LEU A 492 10.07 15.10 -10.82
CA LEU A 492 10.77 15.99 -11.75
C LEU A 492 10.30 15.71 -13.17
N ALA A 493 10.21 16.75 -14.00
CA ALA A 493 9.98 16.63 -15.43
C ALA A 493 10.76 17.69 -16.20
N ILE A 494 11.31 17.33 -17.35
CA ILE A 494 12.09 18.22 -18.22
C ILE A 494 11.33 18.39 -19.53
N SER A 495 11.18 19.63 -20.00
CA SER A 495 10.53 19.90 -21.28
C SER A 495 11.33 19.30 -22.46
N PRO A 496 10.70 18.54 -23.36
CA PRO A 496 11.38 17.91 -24.49
C PRO A 496 11.89 18.91 -25.54
N GLU A 497 11.22 20.05 -25.68
CA GLU A 497 11.61 21.11 -26.63
C GLU A 497 12.64 22.09 -26.05
N ASN A 498 12.62 22.29 -24.72
CA ASN A 498 13.51 23.21 -24.03
C ASN A 498 14.03 22.59 -22.73
N PRO A 499 15.17 21.89 -22.76
CA PRO A 499 15.70 21.21 -21.58
C PRO A 499 16.12 22.12 -20.42
N ASP A 500 16.11 23.46 -20.57
CA ASP A 500 16.30 24.39 -19.45
C ASP A 500 15.00 24.70 -18.69
N LEU A 501 13.85 24.30 -19.24
CA LEU A 501 12.55 24.38 -18.59
C LEU A 501 12.28 23.08 -17.83
N ILE A 502 12.34 23.16 -16.50
CA ILE A 502 12.25 22.01 -15.59
C ILE A 502 11.15 22.26 -14.58
N TYR A 503 10.41 21.22 -14.25
CA TYR A 503 9.32 21.23 -13.28
C TYR A 503 9.69 20.34 -12.09
N ALA A 504 9.39 20.80 -10.88
CA ALA A 504 9.62 20.06 -9.66
C ALA A 504 8.37 20.03 -8.79
N GLY A 505 8.00 18.83 -8.36
CA GLY A 505 6.98 18.57 -7.37
C GLY A 505 7.64 18.30 -6.02
N LEU A 506 7.27 19.06 -5.01
CA LEU A 506 7.86 18.95 -3.68
C LEU A 506 6.93 18.27 -2.67
N GLY A 507 7.51 17.64 -1.67
CA GLY A 507 6.83 17.11 -0.49
C GLY A 507 6.45 18.19 0.52
N GLU A 508 6.00 17.76 1.70
CA GLU A 508 5.73 18.62 2.87
C GLU A 508 4.74 19.78 2.60
N GLY A 509 3.89 19.67 1.58
CA GLY A 509 2.99 20.73 1.17
C GLY A 509 3.67 21.95 0.53
N ALA A 510 4.92 21.85 0.07
CA ALA A 510 5.60 22.97 -0.57
C ALA A 510 5.01 23.30 -1.96
N GLY A 511 4.49 22.30 -2.66
CA GLY A 511 3.77 22.44 -3.94
C GLY A 511 4.66 22.31 -5.17
N PHE A 512 4.24 22.95 -6.27
CA PHE A 512 4.86 22.84 -7.59
C PHE A 512 5.76 24.03 -7.93
N PHE A 513 6.93 23.77 -8.50
CA PHE A 513 7.98 24.73 -8.83
C PHE A 513 8.43 24.60 -10.28
N ILE A 514 8.88 25.71 -10.85
CA ILE A 514 9.34 25.81 -12.24
C ILE A 514 10.72 26.48 -12.24
N SER A 515 11.66 25.89 -12.98
CA SER A 515 12.93 26.51 -13.36
C SER A 515 12.92 26.78 -14.87
N LYS A 516 13.46 27.93 -15.28
CA LYS A 516 13.57 28.34 -16.70
C LYS A 516 15.03 28.47 -17.14
N ASP A 517 15.96 28.08 -16.29
CA ASP A 517 17.40 28.32 -16.43
C ASP A 517 18.23 27.07 -16.09
N GLY A 518 17.65 25.89 -16.32
CA GLY A 518 18.32 24.61 -16.13
C GLY A 518 18.54 24.24 -14.66
N GLY A 519 17.59 24.60 -13.80
CA GLY A 519 17.61 24.34 -12.35
C GLY A 519 18.39 25.37 -11.53
N LYS A 520 18.98 26.40 -12.13
CA LYS A 520 19.78 27.39 -11.39
C LYS A 520 18.92 28.19 -10.41
N SER A 521 17.68 28.49 -10.78
CA SER A 521 16.68 29.12 -9.91
C SER A 521 15.28 28.53 -10.11
N TRP A 522 14.51 28.52 -9.03
CA TRP A 522 13.16 27.95 -8.98
C TRP A 522 12.13 28.97 -8.51
N GLU A 523 10.98 28.97 -9.18
CA GLU A 523 9.82 29.81 -8.87
C GLU A 523 8.62 28.92 -8.52
N ARG A 524 7.94 29.20 -7.41
CA ARG A 524 6.69 28.50 -7.05
C ARG A 524 5.58 28.87 -8.05
N ALA A 525 4.91 27.89 -8.62
CA ALA A 525 3.72 28.14 -9.43
C ALA A 525 2.50 28.47 -8.56
N ARG A 526 1.55 29.20 -9.13
CA ARG A 526 0.29 29.56 -8.45
C ARG A 526 -0.86 28.68 -8.95
N GLY A 527 -1.88 28.48 -8.12
CA GLY A 527 -3.13 27.83 -8.53
C GLY A 527 -3.18 26.31 -8.37
N VAL A 528 -2.13 25.68 -7.81
CA VAL A 528 -2.18 24.30 -7.31
C VAL A 528 -2.52 24.38 -5.82
N GLU A 529 -3.61 23.72 -5.42
CA GLU A 529 -4.03 23.70 -4.01
C GLU A 529 -3.07 22.84 -3.19
N VAL A 530 -2.76 23.29 -1.98
CA VAL A 530 -2.01 22.51 -1.00
C VAL A 530 -2.90 22.39 0.22
N VAL A 531 -3.35 21.17 0.49
CA VAL A 531 -4.25 20.83 1.58
C VAL A 531 -3.50 20.13 2.71
N CYS A 532 -3.79 20.57 3.94
CA CYS A 532 -3.57 19.81 5.16
C CYS A 532 -4.88 19.15 5.57
N PRO A 533 -4.99 17.81 5.58
CA PRO A 533 -6.19 17.16 6.08
C PRO A 533 -6.48 17.52 7.54
N PRO A 534 -7.74 17.81 7.92
CA PRO A 534 -8.10 18.25 9.27
C PRO A 534 -7.71 17.29 10.40
N TYR A 535 -7.69 15.98 10.17
CA TYR A 535 -7.27 14.97 11.15
C TYR A 535 -5.76 14.99 11.45
N LEU A 536 -4.97 15.75 10.69
CA LEU A 536 -3.55 16.02 10.97
C LEU A 536 -3.33 17.37 11.67
N LEU A 537 -4.35 18.24 11.71
CA LEU A 537 -4.29 19.53 12.42
C LEU A 537 -4.02 19.41 13.93
N PRO A 538 -4.48 18.37 14.67
CA PRO A 538 -4.18 18.24 16.10
C PRO A 538 -2.71 17.97 16.41
N LEU A 539 -1.93 17.48 15.44
CA LEU A 539 -0.48 17.30 15.56
C LEU A 539 0.31 18.54 15.08
N GLY A 540 -0.36 19.53 14.47
CA GLY A 540 0.24 20.75 13.91
C GLY A 540 -0.51 22.02 14.33
N GLY A 541 -1.07 22.03 15.54
CA GLY A 541 -1.92 23.11 16.02
C GLY A 541 -1.19 24.44 16.24
N GLY A 542 -1.18 25.28 15.21
CA GLY A 542 -1.59 26.69 15.31
C GLY A 542 -0.55 27.73 15.74
N ALA A 543 -0.05 28.48 14.76
CA ALA A 543 0.00 29.95 14.87
C ALA A 543 -0.19 30.57 13.48
N GLU A 544 -1.11 31.53 13.34
CA GLU A 544 -1.13 32.43 12.19
C GLU A 544 0.20 33.18 12.11
N GLY A 545 0.84 33.18 10.93
CA GLY A 545 2.09 33.91 10.69
C GLY A 545 3.37 33.06 10.59
N ILE A 546 3.29 31.74 10.49
CA ILE A 546 4.48 30.90 10.23
C ILE A 546 4.91 31.05 8.76
N SER A 547 6.07 31.69 8.55
CA SER A 547 6.81 31.67 7.28
C SER A 547 7.66 30.40 7.18
N PHE A 548 7.49 29.63 6.12
CA PHE A 548 8.36 28.51 5.76
C PHE A 548 9.63 29.03 5.07
N ASP A 549 10.42 29.83 5.78
CA ASP A 549 11.78 30.15 5.38
C ASP A 549 12.75 29.29 6.20
N LYS A 550 13.39 28.33 5.51
CA LYS A 550 14.48 27.46 5.97
C LYS A 550 14.40 27.01 7.45
N PRO A 551 13.82 25.84 7.77
CA PRO A 551 14.23 25.12 8.96
C PRO A 551 15.28 24.08 8.58
N SER A 552 16.51 24.30 9.02
CA SER A 552 17.33 23.18 9.47
C SER A 552 16.50 22.40 10.49
N ILE A 553 16.13 21.16 10.16
CA ILE A 553 15.33 20.28 11.01
C ILE A 553 16.11 20.03 12.31
N LEU A 554 15.83 20.82 13.34
CA LEU A 554 16.18 20.53 14.71
C LEU A 554 15.06 19.64 15.26
N LEU A 555 15.37 18.35 15.37
CA LEU A 555 14.60 17.37 16.12
C LEU A 555 14.46 17.85 17.58
N ILE A 556 13.34 18.48 17.91
CA ILE A 556 12.92 18.69 19.29
C ILE A 556 11.65 17.87 19.50
N SER A 557 11.82 16.79 20.26
CA SER A 557 10.81 15.91 20.89
C SER A 557 10.17 14.80 20.04
N GLN A 558 9.92 13.68 20.73
CA GLN A 558 9.38 12.39 20.28
C GLN A 558 7.87 12.47 19.91
N THR A 559 7.46 13.54 19.23
CA THR A 559 6.11 13.69 18.69
C THR A 559 6.22 13.68 17.18
N SER A 560 5.73 12.60 16.57
CA SER A 560 5.57 12.49 15.12
C SER A 560 4.54 13.52 14.69
N TYR A 561 5.00 14.66 14.16
CA TYR A 561 4.11 15.70 13.66
C TYR A 561 3.38 15.17 12.42
N GLY A 562 2.04 15.15 12.47
CA GLY A 562 1.18 15.01 11.31
C GLY A 562 1.24 16.29 10.48
N ILE A 563 2.10 16.31 9.47
CA ILE A 563 2.32 17.46 8.58
C ILE A 563 1.34 17.36 7.38
N PRO A 564 0.83 18.48 6.82
CA PRO A 564 0.05 18.49 5.59
C PRO A 564 0.66 17.68 4.43
N TRP A 565 -0.02 16.64 3.93
CA TRP A 565 0.52 15.73 2.91
C TRP A 565 0.07 15.99 1.46
N SER A 566 -0.16 17.23 1.04
CA SER A 566 -0.23 17.45 -0.42
C SER A 566 1.18 17.29 -1.00
N VAL A 567 1.43 16.13 -1.60
CA VAL A 567 2.71 15.76 -2.22
C VAL A 567 2.49 15.62 -3.71
N ILE A 568 3.22 16.39 -4.52
CA ILE A 568 3.14 16.27 -5.97
C ILE A 568 3.85 14.98 -6.40
N THR A 569 3.07 13.94 -6.67
CA THR A 569 3.56 12.57 -6.90
C THR A 569 4.03 12.33 -8.32
N SER A 570 3.44 13.02 -9.31
CA SER A 570 3.79 12.84 -10.71
C SER A 570 3.51 14.12 -11.50
N ILE A 571 4.39 14.39 -12.48
CA ILE A 571 4.31 15.48 -13.44
C ILE A 571 4.50 14.87 -14.82
N VAL A 572 3.55 15.08 -15.73
CA VAL A 572 3.59 14.57 -17.10
C VAL A 572 3.40 15.73 -18.09
N ILE A 573 4.22 15.75 -19.12
CA ILE A 573 4.17 16.73 -20.22
C ILE A 573 3.51 16.05 -21.42
N ASP A 574 2.54 16.72 -22.04
CA ASP A 574 1.97 16.22 -23.29
C ASP A 574 3.03 16.24 -24.40
N PRO A 575 3.34 15.09 -25.02
CA PRO A 575 4.37 15.01 -26.05
C PRO A 575 4.00 15.76 -27.34
N THR A 576 2.72 16.13 -27.51
CA THR A 576 2.20 16.81 -28.70
C THR A 576 1.97 18.32 -28.51
N ASP A 577 1.86 18.79 -27.26
CA ASP A 577 1.85 20.22 -26.89
C ASP A 577 2.55 20.41 -25.53
N PRO A 578 3.84 20.78 -25.51
CA PRO A 578 4.59 20.94 -24.25
C PRO A 578 4.09 22.04 -23.30
N ARG A 579 3.10 22.85 -23.71
CA ARG A 579 2.41 23.78 -22.81
C ARG A 579 1.31 23.09 -22.01
N ARG A 580 0.87 21.90 -22.42
CA ARG A 580 -0.09 21.09 -21.70
C ARG A 580 0.63 20.17 -20.73
N LEU A 581 0.38 20.39 -19.45
CA LEU A 581 1.00 19.65 -18.35
C LEU A 581 -0.09 19.05 -17.48
N PHE A 582 0.20 17.89 -16.92
CA PHE A 582 -0.61 17.25 -15.91
C PHE A 582 0.23 17.06 -14.66
N LEU A 583 -0.36 17.30 -13.51
CA LEU A 583 0.24 16.95 -12.23
C LEU A 583 -0.78 16.23 -11.38
N SER A 584 -0.29 15.45 -10.43
CA SER A 584 -1.13 14.77 -9.45
C SER A 584 -0.58 14.92 -8.04
N ASP A 585 -1.48 14.80 -7.07
CA ASP A 585 -1.15 14.63 -5.66
C ASP A 585 -2.10 13.63 -4.98
N ILE A 586 -1.76 13.25 -3.74
CA ILE A 586 -2.47 12.21 -2.99
C ILE A 586 -3.75 12.68 -2.28
N ALA A 587 -4.02 13.97 -2.22
CA ALA A 587 -5.13 14.55 -1.45
C ALA A 587 -6.23 15.14 -2.35
N THR A 588 -5.84 15.84 -3.41
CA THR A 588 -6.72 16.67 -4.22
C THR A 588 -6.88 16.16 -5.66
N GLY A 589 -6.06 15.20 -6.09
CA GLY A 589 -6.22 14.49 -7.36
C GLY A 589 -5.35 15.05 -8.48
N VAL A 590 -5.93 15.24 -9.66
CA VAL A 590 -5.23 15.64 -10.89
C VAL A 590 -5.50 17.11 -11.22
N TYR A 591 -4.47 17.80 -11.70
CA TYR A 591 -4.59 19.13 -12.30
C TYR A 591 -4.05 19.14 -13.73
N VAL A 592 -4.59 20.06 -14.52
CA VAL A 592 -4.13 20.35 -15.88
C VAL A 592 -3.73 21.81 -16.01
N SER A 593 -2.60 22.05 -16.66
CA SER A 593 -2.18 23.34 -17.20
C SER A 593 -2.20 23.29 -18.72
N ARG A 594 -2.47 24.44 -19.36
CA ARG A 594 -2.45 24.60 -20.83
C ARG A 594 -1.54 25.73 -21.28
N ASP A 595 -0.74 26.27 -20.37
CA ASP A 595 0.08 27.47 -20.57
C ASP A 595 1.52 27.31 -20.03
N GLY A 596 2.01 26.07 -19.97
CA GLY A 596 3.35 25.74 -19.49
C GLY A 596 3.49 25.91 -17.97
N GLY A 597 2.44 25.58 -17.22
CA GLY A 597 2.45 25.56 -15.76
C GLY A 597 2.19 26.91 -15.10
N ARG A 598 1.78 27.93 -15.86
CA ARG A 598 1.50 29.27 -15.33
C ARG A 598 0.15 29.34 -14.62
N SER A 599 -0.84 28.58 -15.10
CA SER A 599 -2.14 28.41 -14.46
C SER A 599 -2.60 26.95 -14.48
N TRP A 600 -3.41 26.59 -13.48
CA TRP A 600 -3.83 25.22 -13.22
C TRP A 600 -5.34 25.15 -12.98
N ARG A 601 -5.94 24.02 -13.35
CA ARG A 601 -7.34 23.68 -13.06
C ARG A 601 -7.42 22.23 -12.62
N SER A 602 -8.29 21.93 -11.66
CA SER A 602 -8.55 20.55 -11.25
C SER A 602 -9.24 19.76 -12.39
N MET A 603 -8.89 18.48 -12.50
CA MET A 603 -9.36 17.55 -13.52
C MET A 603 -9.72 16.21 -12.88
N ASN A 604 -10.77 16.22 -12.05
CA ASN A 604 -11.16 15.09 -11.20
C ASN A 604 -12.53 14.48 -11.54
N GLU A 605 -13.13 14.87 -12.66
CA GLU A 605 -14.43 14.32 -13.08
C GLU A 605 -14.29 12.81 -13.35
N GLY A 606 -15.15 12.00 -12.72
CA GLY A 606 -15.10 10.54 -12.80
C GLY A 606 -14.03 9.87 -11.92
N LEU A 607 -13.12 10.64 -11.31
CA LEU A 607 -12.09 10.11 -10.41
C LEU A 607 -12.68 9.90 -9.00
N THR A 608 -13.05 8.65 -8.69
CA THR A 608 -13.66 8.30 -7.39
C THR A 608 -12.64 8.28 -6.25
N VAL A 609 -11.36 8.10 -6.55
CA VAL A 609 -10.25 8.13 -5.58
C VAL A 609 -9.21 9.16 -6.00
N LYS A 610 -9.06 10.21 -5.19
CA LYS A 610 -8.13 11.33 -5.46
C LYS A 610 -6.68 11.07 -5.04
N ALA A 611 -6.41 9.94 -4.41
CA ALA A 611 -5.05 9.55 -4.02
C ALA A 611 -4.23 9.05 -5.22
N VAL A 612 -3.87 9.97 -6.13
CA VAL A 612 -3.16 9.62 -7.37
C VAL A 612 -1.66 9.54 -7.11
N LYS A 613 -1.04 8.43 -7.51
CA LYS A 613 0.37 8.09 -7.27
C LYS A 613 1.24 8.27 -8.51
N ALA A 614 0.70 7.99 -9.69
CA ALA A 614 1.42 8.17 -10.94
C ALA A 614 0.45 8.54 -12.07
N LEU A 615 0.97 9.29 -13.05
CA LEU A 615 0.28 9.64 -14.29
C LEU A 615 1.10 9.13 -15.47
N ALA A 616 0.43 8.80 -16.57
CA ALA A 616 1.06 8.59 -17.87
C ALA A 616 0.16 9.12 -18.99
N ILE A 617 0.76 9.62 -20.07
CA ILE A 617 0.04 10.09 -21.25
C ILE A 617 0.48 9.29 -22.47
N SER A 618 -0.47 8.97 -23.35
CA SER A 618 -0.15 8.32 -24.62
C SER A 618 0.72 9.20 -25.52
N SER A 619 1.54 8.55 -26.36
CA SER A 619 2.48 9.22 -27.29
C SER A 619 1.78 10.16 -28.28
N ASP A 620 0.49 9.95 -28.53
CA ASP A 620 -0.35 10.79 -29.39
C ASP A 620 -1.07 11.94 -28.66
N GLY A 621 -0.82 12.09 -27.34
CA GLY A 621 -1.46 13.10 -26.48
C GLY A 621 -2.95 12.89 -26.23
N GLY A 622 -3.52 11.77 -26.69
CA GLY A 622 -4.96 11.53 -26.74
C GLY A 622 -5.57 10.93 -25.47
N THR A 623 -4.77 10.27 -24.63
CA THR A 623 -5.27 9.57 -23.43
C THR A 623 -4.35 9.82 -22.24
N LEU A 624 -4.95 10.24 -21.13
CA LEU A 624 -4.27 10.34 -19.83
C LEU A 624 -4.72 9.20 -18.93
N TYR A 625 -3.75 8.53 -18.32
CA TYR A 625 -3.93 7.50 -17.31
C TYR A 625 -3.53 8.01 -15.93
N ALA A 626 -4.27 7.60 -14.91
CA ALA A 626 -3.99 7.89 -13.51
C ALA A 626 -4.02 6.61 -12.68
N ALA A 627 -2.89 6.29 -12.05
CA ALA A 627 -2.75 5.19 -11.11
C ALA A 627 -3.00 5.70 -9.68
N THR A 628 -3.92 5.05 -8.96
CA THR A 628 -4.36 5.50 -7.63
C THR A 628 -4.03 4.53 -6.51
N SER A 629 -3.96 5.05 -5.29
CA SER A 629 -3.90 4.25 -4.08
C SER A 629 -5.29 3.71 -3.74
N GLY A 630 -5.55 2.45 -4.11
CA GLY A 630 -6.77 1.72 -3.74
C GLY A 630 -7.96 1.85 -4.70
N GLY A 631 -7.95 2.80 -5.65
CA GLY A 631 -9.00 2.93 -6.67
C GLY A 631 -8.68 2.27 -8.01
N GLY A 632 -7.48 1.72 -8.19
CA GLY A 632 -6.99 1.17 -9.45
C GLY A 632 -6.58 2.24 -10.46
N VAL A 633 -6.70 1.91 -11.75
CA VAL A 633 -6.32 2.77 -12.88
C VAL A 633 -7.54 3.47 -13.45
N PHE A 634 -7.46 4.79 -13.61
CA PHE A 634 -8.44 5.61 -14.32
C PHE A 634 -7.85 6.08 -15.64
N LYS A 635 -8.69 6.27 -16.66
CA LYS A 635 -8.31 6.91 -17.92
C LYS A 635 -9.31 7.96 -18.34
N THR A 636 -8.85 8.92 -19.12
CA THR A 636 -9.71 9.91 -19.77
C THR A 636 -9.17 10.27 -21.15
N SER A 637 -10.09 10.46 -22.09
CA SER A 637 -9.75 10.93 -23.43
C SER A 637 -9.59 12.44 -23.41
N LEU A 638 -8.47 12.90 -23.95
CA LEU A 638 -8.13 14.30 -24.05
C LEU A 638 -8.58 14.83 -25.41
N GLN A 639 -9.47 15.82 -25.40
CA GLN A 639 -9.75 16.59 -26.61
C GLN A 639 -8.47 17.31 -27.05
N ARG A 640 -8.16 17.20 -28.35
CA ARG A 640 -7.07 17.91 -29.02
C ARG A 640 -7.34 19.39 -29.10
#